data_AF-A0A956YUI3-F1
#
_entry.id   AF-A0A956YUI3-F1
#
_cell.length_a   1.000
_cell.length_b   1.000
_cell.length_c   1.000
_cell.angle_alpha   90.00
_cell.angle_beta   90.00
_cell.angle_gamma   90.00
#
_symmetry.space_group_name_H-M   'P 1'
#
loop_
_entity.id
_entity.type
_entity.pdbx_description
1 polymer ?
#
loop_
_entity_poly.entity_id
_entity_poly.type
_entity_poly.pdbx_seq_one_letter_code
_entity_poly.pdbx_strand_id
1 'polypeptide(L)'
;ELRADTVRAMQAWASAPFRPHVIARFRQQAYMLKTVTAYLDNLIAWGDSLFRQDTGEAIDEAFQLYVLAANILGPRPQPVPAKGTIRPQTYANLRQDLKQFGVVQREIETAIPWDLMPYPSDEMDTSAQLAILSGMGKALYFCVPRNDKLMGYWDTVADRLFKIRNSLNIQGVFRQLALFEPPIDPALLARAAAAGLDVGAIVNGLNQPLPLVRFQMLVRHAAEICQEVKALGNSLLVAMEKEDGEEIALLRARHERAVMELVEQIRYGQLQTAIKEKEALLQSLAEATYRYVYFERQLGKTIDEIKIPEYDELDKNGIDRLAFEAQEPDMPLRDIEIDIAEDLGDSSGKIVSSYEAQALEDFRLARDYQISAQVLKIASQAVSLFSDPKIDLHYWGVGITIDLPGGSKFASFIDIAAETSRIFADLASHSASLAEKVGNYSRREQEWAFQSNLAAGEITQVFKQLRAAQIREAVAEYELKSHRLQMQHAAEIERFLNAEGTEKKGKKTNKALYTWMKREVKGLYGQSFQLAFDVARKAERALQHELGDPSLNYLQFGYLAGKEGLLAGDKLFLDIKRMEMAYNDINRREYELVKHISLRQVDPLALLQLRATGACEVTLPEELFDMDGPGHYFRRIKTVAVSIPCVTGPYASVNCTLTLLKSSVRTSSGPGAEGYVREGPDDTRFSDHFGSLQSIVTSSAQNDSGLFETNLRDERYLPFEGSGAISTWRLQLPSEVPQFDYDTISDVILHVRYTAREGGELLRSSAETSLITRIEAAQAAGMVRLFSIRHEFPNAWASFKSTAITTGGKAELELNLRSEHYPFWSMGRLKGIERVDVIARTENTTVKVWRDNSPQTDELGDDSVAGLLAGTLSEANRPDSPITTEGNPLKLLFDVNSMDDLWLVVAWKGE
;
A
#
# COMPACT_ATOMS: atom_id res chain seq x y z
N GLU A 1 -17.59 91.75 28.25
CA GLU A 1 -16.39 90.91 28.54
C GLU A 1 -15.90 90.09 27.35
N LEU A 2 -16.71 89.19 26.78
CA LEU A 2 -16.30 88.27 25.69
C LEU A 2 -15.50 88.90 24.54
N ARG A 3 -15.89 90.09 24.05
CA ARG A 3 -15.15 90.82 23.01
C ARG A 3 -13.76 91.26 23.46
N ALA A 4 -13.61 91.74 24.70
CA ALA A 4 -12.34 92.21 25.26
C ALA A 4 -11.39 91.02 25.52
N ASP A 5 -11.91 89.89 26.00
CA ASP A 5 -11.13 88.67 26.18
C ASP A 5 -10.70 88.05 24.85
N THR A 6 -11.55 88.11 23.82
CA THR A 6 -11.20 87.67 22.46
C THR A 6 -10.08 88.55 21.87
N VAL A 7 -10.14 89.87 22.05
CA VAL A 7 -9.07 90.79 21.60
C VAL A 7 -7.78 90.54 22.37
N ARG A 8 -7.84 90.30 23.68
CA ARG A 8 -6.67 89.98 24.52
C ARG A 8 -6.04 88.64 24.10
N ALA A 9 -6.86 87.63 23.82
CA ALA A 9 -6.41 86.36 23.24
C ALA A 9 -5.73 86.56 21.88
N MET A 10 -6.32 87.41 21.04
CA MET A 10 -5.82 87.75 19.72
C MET A 10 -4.52 88.59 19.72
N GLN A 11 -4.21 89.29 20.80
CA GLN A 11 -2.93 89.96 20.98
C GLN A 11 -1.89 89.01 21.57
N ALA A 12 -2.28 88.18 22.54
CA ALA A 12 -1.40 87.24 23.22
C ALA A 12 -0.83 86.17 22.29
N TRP A 13 -1.63 85.61 21.37
CA TRP A 13 -1.09 84.68 20.37
C TRP A 13 -0.25 85.37 19.28
N ALA A 14 -0.47 86.66 19.01
CA ALA A 14 0.21 87.40 17.94
C ALA A 14 1.63 87.81 18.38
N SER A 15 1.81 88.10 19.68
CA SER A 15 3.14 88.36 20.26
C SER A 15 3.95 87.08 20.48
N ALA A 16 3.31 85.91 20.59
CA ALA A 16 3.97 84.63 20.82
C ALA A 16 3.40 83.48 19.95
N PRO A 17 3.49 83.58 18.60
CA PRO A 17 2.80 82.68 17.67
C PRO A 17 3.29 81.23 17.71
N PHE A 18 4.53 81.00 18.16
CA PHE A 18 5.13 79.66 18.27
C PHE A 18 4.93 79.00 19.64
N ARG A 19 4.14 79.60 20.55
CA ARG A 19 3.82 79.02 21.87
C ARG A 19 2.42 78.41 21.87
N PRO A 20 2.26 77.10 21.60
CA PRO A 20 0.94 76.47 21.42
C PRO A 20 0.04 76.56 22.66
N HIS A 21 0.63 76.56 23.86
CA HIS A 21 -0.11 76.69 25.13
C HIS A 21 -0.79 78.06 25.31
N VAL A 22 -0.26 79.13 24.71
CA VAL A 22 -0.88 80.46 24.75
C VAL A 22 -2.18 80.46 23.96
N ILE A 23 -2.19 79.78 22.82
CA ILE A 23 -3.39 79.61 21.97
C ILE A 23 -4.42 78.69 22.64
N ALA A 24 -3.96 77.57 23.21
CA ALA A 24 -4.83 76.58 23.85
C ALA A 24 -5.54 77.08 25.13
N ARG A 25 -4.97 78.05 25.86
CA ARG A 25 -5.61 78.67 27.03
C ARG A 25 -6.93 79.38 26.69
N PHE A 26 -7.02 79.97 25.50
CA PHE A 26 -8.23 80.65 25.03
C PHE A 26 -9.14 79.76 24.19
N ARG A 27 -8.60 78.66 23.64
CA ARG A 27 -9.35 77.62 22.91
C ARG A 27 -9.22 76.27 23.62
N GLN A 28 -9.98 76.11 24.71
CA GLN A 28 -9.91 74.93 25.59
C GLN A 28 -10.07 73.58 24.85
N GLN A 29 -10.79 73.57 23.71
CA GLN A 29 -10.92 72.41 22.83
C GLN A 29 -9.55 71.83 22.39
N ALA A 30 -8.51 72.67 22.25
CA ALA A 30 -7.17 72.20 21.90
C ALA A 30 -6.54 71.35 23.02
N TYR A 31 -6.78 71.69 24.30
CA TYR A 31 -6.36 70.85 25.42
C TYR A 31 -7.17 69.56 25.50
N MET A 32 -8.48 69.62 25.26
CA MET A 32 -9.33 68.42 25.22
C MET A 32 -8.87 67.44 24.12
N LEU A 33 -8.61 67.93 22.91
CA LEU A 33 -8.08 67.13 21.81
C LEU A 33 -6.68 66.58 22.16
N LYS A 34 -5.82 67.37 22.81
CA LYS A 34 -4.51 66.88 23.23
C LYS A 34 -4.64 65.74 24.26
N THR A 35 -5.56 65.83 25.22
CA THR A 35 -5.83 64.75 26.18
C THR A 35 -6.32 63.49 25.48
N VAL A 36 -7.25 63.60 24.53
CA VAL A 36 -7.73 62.44 23.75
C VAL A 36 -6.59 61.82 22.93
N THR A 37 -5.77 62.63 22.24
CA THR A 37 -4.62 62.10 21.48
C THR A 37 -3.57 61.44 22.39
N ALA A 38 -3.33 61.98 23.59
CA ALA A 38 -2.41 61.36 24.56
C ALA A 38 -2.95 60.03 25.12
N TYR A 39 -4.27 59.92 25.27
CA TYR A 39 -4.90 58.66 25.65
C TYR A 39 -4.81 57.62 24.53
N LEU A 40 -5.03 58.04 23.28
CA LEU A 40 -4.82 57.20 22.09
C LEU A 40 -3.35 56.76 21.96
N ASP A 41 -2.38 57.67 22.20
CA ASP A 41 -0.95 57.33 22.25
C ASP A 41 -0.70 56.18 23.24
N ASN A 42 -1.31 56.23 24.43
CA ASN A 42 -1.17 55.20 25.46
C ASN A 42 -1.81 53.86 25.04
N LEU A 43 -3.04 53.88 24.52
CA LEU A 43 -3.72 52.68 24.05
C LEU A 43 -2.96 51.99 22.91
N ILE A 44 -2.44 52.77 21.97
CA ILE A 44 -1.67 52.25 20.84
C ILE A 44 -0.33 51.70 21.34
N ALA A 45 0.37 52.40 22.25
CA ALA A 45 1.63 51.92 22.80
C ALA A 45 1.45 50.62 23.62
N TRP A 46 0.35 50.49 24.36
CA TRP A 46 0.02 49.27 25.10
C TRP A 46 -0.33 48.13 24.14
N GLY A 47 -1.19 48.38 23.15
CA GLY A 47 -1.48 47.42 22.09
C GLY A 47 -0.21 46.97 21.35
N ASP A 48 0.69 47.89 21.01
CA ASP A 48 1.97 47.60 20.34
C ASP A 48 2.90 46.75 21.24
N SER A 49 2.86 46.94 22.56
CA SER A 49 3.62 46.13 23.53
C SER A 49 3.11 44.69 23.60
N LEU A 50 1.79 44.50 23.68
CA LEU A 50 1.16 43.18 23.70
C LEU A 50 1.30 42.46 22.36
N PHE A 51 1.11 43.18 21.24
CA PHE A 51 1.25 42.61 19.89
C PHE A 51 2.68 42.13 19.60
N ARG A 52 3.70 42.69 20.28
CA ARG A 52 5.09 42.22 20.19
C ARG A 52 5.36 40.94 20.98
N GLN A 53 4.48 40.52 21.89
CA GLN A 53 4.66 39.29 22.67
C GLN A 53 4.33 38.03 21.86
N ASP A 54 3.58 38.17 20.75
CA ASP A 54 3.35 37.15 19.72
C ASP A 54 2.74 35.83 20.25
N THR A 55 1.92 35.91 21.30
CA THR A 55 1.09 34.82 21.82
C THR A 55 -0.38 35.04 21.47
N GLY A 56 -1.17 33.96 21.35
CA GLY A 56 -2.58 34.05 20.96
C GLY A 56 -3.39 34.98 21.89
N GLU A 57 -3.21 34.82 23.20
CA GLU A 57 -3.91 35.62 24.20
C GLU A 57 -3.48 37.09 24.18
N ALA A 58 -2.19 37.39 24.00
CA ALA A 58 -1.69 38.76 23.92
C ALA A 58 -2.13 39.46 22.63
N ILE A 59 -2.26 38.73 21.52
CA ILE A 59 -2.79 39.26 20.25
C ILE A 59 -4.27 39.61 20.39
N ASP A 60 -5.06 38.77 21.08
CA ASP A 60 -6.47 39.05 21.35
C ASP A 60 -6.65 40.27 22.27
N GLU A 61 -5.80 40.42 23.29
CA GLU A 61 -5.81 41.60 24.16
C GLU A 61 -5.39 42.88 23.40
N ALA A 62 -4.34 42.79 22.58
CA ALA A 62 -3.92 43.90 21.71
C ALA A 62 -5.04 44.32 20.74
N PHE A 63 -5.75 43.36 20.16
CA PHE A 63 -6.89 43.61 19.28
C PHE A 63 -7.98 44.44 19.99
N GLN A 64 -8.32 44.10 21.23
CA GLN A 64 -9.31 44.86 22.01
C GLN A 64 -8.88 46.32 22.24
N LEU A 65 -7.60 46.56 22.54
CA LEU A 65 -7.06 47.91 22.75
C LEU A 65 -7.09 48.74 21.45
N TYR A 66 -6.74 48.15 20.30
CA TYR A 66 -6.83 48.86 19.03
C TYR A 66 -8.27 49.10 18.57
N VAL A 67 -9.20 48.17 18.86
CA VAL A 67 -10.64 48.39 18.63
C VAL A 67 -11.16 49.52 19.51
N LEU A 68 -10.75 49.59 20.78
CA LEU A 68 -11.09 50.71 21.67
C LEU A 68 -10.54 52.04 21.12
N ALA A 69 -9.28 52.07 20.66
CA ALA A 69 -8.71 53.24 20.02
C ALA A 69 -9.47 53.63 18.73
N ALA A 70 -9.90 52.66 17.92
CA ALA A 70 -10.72 52.88 16.73
C ALA A 70 -12.10 53.44 17.07
N ASN A 71 -12.74 52.97 18.14
CA ASN A 71 -14.04 53.47 18.61
C ASN A 71 -13.95 54.90 19.12
N ILE A 72 -12.86 55.28 19.80
CA ILE A 72 -12.61 56.66 20.25
C ILE A 72 -12.36 57.60 19.06
N LEU A 73 -11.64 57.12 18.03
CA LEU A 73 -11.39 57.88 16.80
C LEU A 73 -12.65 58.05 15.95
N GLY A 74 -13.52 57.03 15.90
CA GLY A 74 -14.70 57.01 15.04
C GLY A 74 -14.35 56.84 13.55
N PRO A 75 -15.33 56.98 12.64
CA PRO A 75 -15.10 56.81 11.22
C PRO A 75 -14.07 57.82 10.71
N ARG A 76 -13.20 57.38 9.80
CA ARG A 76 -12.17 58.25 9.21
C ARG A 76 -12.85 59.45 8.54
N PRO A 77 -12.42 60.70 8.84
CA PRO A 77 -12.93 61.88 8.17
C PRO A 77 -12.72 61.79 6.67
N GLN A 78 -13.80 61.93 5.90
CA GLN A 78 -13.72 61.95 4.44
C GLN A 78 -13.22 63.33 3.96
N PRO A 79 -12.41 63.39 2.89
CA PRO A 79 -12.00 64.65 2.31
C PRO A 79 -13.24 65.39 1.78
N VAL A 80 -13.44 66.63 2.23
CA VAL A 80 -14.50 67.48 1.68
C VAL A 80 -14.07 67.86 0.26
N PRO A 81 -14.86 67.53 -0.78
CA PRO A 81 -14.53 67.90 -2.15
C PRO A 81 -14.47 69.43 -2.28
N ALA A 82 -13.49 69.93 -3.03
CA ALA A 82 -13.35 71.36 -3.28
C ALA A 82 -14.61 71.87 -4.01
N LYS A 83 -15.37 72.76 -3.37
CA LYS A 83 -16.54 73.39 -3.97
C LYS A 83 -16.09 74.48 -4.93
N GLY A 84 -16.18 74.22 -6.23
CA GLY A 84 -15.85 75.16 -7.31
C GLY A 84 -14.35 75.31 -7.59
N THR A 85 -14.01 75.85 -8.76
CA THR A 85 -12.65 76.14 -9.18
C THR A 85 -12.34 77.63 -8.98
N ILE A 86 -11.57 77.95 -7.94
CA ILE A 86 -11.11 79.32 -7.70
C ILE A 86 -9.86 79.57 -8.59
N ARG A 87 -9.81 80.70 -9.30
CA ARG A 87 -8.65 81.05 -10.14
C ARG A 87 -7.38 81.21 -9.29
N PRO A 88 -6.25 80.57 -9.67
CA PRO A 88 -4.97 80.77 -8.98
C PRO A 88 -4.51 82.24 -9.04
N GLN A 89 -4.31 82.85 -7.89
CA GLN A 89 -3.81 84.21 -7.72
C GLN A 89 -2.37 84.18 -7.17
N THR A 90 -1.57 85.16 -7.61
CA THR A 90 -0.22 85.37 -7.10
C THR A 90 -0.25 86.10 -5.76
N TYR A 91 0.82 85.96 -4.96
CA TYR A 91 0.94 86.66 -3.68
C TYR A 91 0.79 88.18 -3.81
N ALA A 92 1.32 88.78 -4.89
CA ALA A 92 1.20 90.20 -5.17
C ALA A 92 -0.27 90.67 -5.26
N ASN A 93 -1.15 89.85 -5.84
CA ASN A 93 -2.58 90.14 -5.96
C ASN A 93 -3.34 89.92 -4.64
N LEU A 94 -2.92 88.94 -3.83
CA LEU A 94 -3.56 88.62 -2.55
C LEU A 94 -3.10 89.53 -1.39
N ARG A 95 -1.92 90.16 -1.49
CA ARG A 95 -1.29 90.96 -0.43
C ARG A 95 -2.17 92.10 0.08
N GLN A 96 -2.98 92.70 -0.78
CA GLN A 96 -3.87 93.81 -0.38
C GLN A 96 -5.04 93.35 0.50
N ASP A 97 -5.45 92.09 0.37
CA ASP A 97 -6.61 91.51 1.06
C ASP A 97 -6.22 90.80 2.38
N LEU A 98 -4.94 90.53 2.61
CA LEU A 98 -4.38 89.77 3.75
C LEU A 98 -4.31 90.56 5.08
N LYS A 99 -5.16 91.56 5.31
CA LYS A 99 -4.91 92.62 6.31
C LYS A 99 -5.10 92.27 7.79
N GLN A 100 -5.80 91.19 8.17
CA GLN A 100 -6.05 90.96 9.60
C GLN A 100 -5.80 89.57 10.19
N PHE A 101 -5.63 88.49 9.42
CA PHE A 101 -5.19 87.19 9.96
C PHE A 101 -4.59 86.26 8.87
N GLY A 102 -4.13 86.83 7.76
CA GLY A 102 -3.65 86.04 6.62
C GLY A 102 -4.74 85.22 5.91
N VAL A 103 -6.02 85.49 6.19
CA VAL A 103 -7.16 84.80 5.60
C VAL A 103 -7.79 85.68 4.51
N VAL A 104 -7.90 85.15 3.29
CA VAL A 104 -8.60 85.80 2.17
C VAL A 104 -9.94 85.08 1.99
N GLN A 105 -11.05 85.80 2.08
CA GLN A 105 -12.37 85.28 1.72
C GLN A 105 -12.73 85.74 0.31
N ARG A 106 -13.17 84.82 -0.54
CA ARG A 106 -13.66 85.12 -1.89
C ARG A 106 -15.09 84.65 -2.03
N GLU A 107 -15.84 85.38 -2.84
CA GLU A 107 -17.17 84.97 -3.28
C GLU A 107 -17.00 83.76 -4.20
N ILE A 108 -17.73 82.68 -3.92
CA ILE A 108 -17.70 81.49 -4.77
C ILE A 108 -18.40 81.86 -6.08
N GLU A 109 -17.66 81.89 -7.19
CA GLU A 109 -18.25 82.03 -8.52
C GLU A 109 -19.16 80.83 -8.78
N THR A 110 -20.42 81.13 -9.11
CA THR A 110 -21.56 80.23 -9.22
C THR A 110 -21.31 79.10 -10.23
N ALA A 111 -21.16 77.87 -9.73
CA ALA A 111 -21.27 76.65 -10.52
C ALA A 111 -22.23 75.65 -9.83
N ILE A 112 -23.52 75.90 -10.11
CA ILE A 112 -24.68 74.97 -10.17
C ILE A 112 -25.42 74.63 -8.84
N PRO A 113 -26.78 74.74 -8.82
CA PRO A 113 -27.63 74.62 -7.63
C PRO A 113 -27.98 73.15 -7.32
N TRP A 114 -27.75 72.70 -6.09
CA TRP A 114 -28.16 71.34 -5.67
C TRP A 114 -28.85 71.25 -4.30
N ASP A 115 -29.11 72.37 -3.61
CA ASP A 115 -30.10 72.38 -2.52
C ASP A 115 -31.47 72.72 -3.11
N LEU A 116 -32.14 71.69 -3.64
CA LEU A 116 -33.54 71.74 -4.04
C LEU A 116 -34.38 71.25 -2.85
N MET A 117 -35.07 72.15 -2.17
CA MET A 117 -36.16 71.77 -1.26
C MET A 117 -37.51 72.02 -1.96
N PRO A 118 -38.49 71.11 -1.83
CA PRO A 118 -39.85 71.36 -2.34
C PRO A 118 -40.53 72.48 -1.54
N TYR A 119 -41.31 73.33 -2.21
CA TYR A 119 -42.23 74.26 -1.53
C TYR A 119 -43.33 73.47 -0.80
N PRO A 120 -43.79 73.90 0.39
CA PRO A 120 -45.05 73.41 0.94
C PRO A 120 -46.20 74.07 0.19
N SER A 121 -47.04 73.29 -0.49
CA SER A 121 -48.37 73.76 -0.89
C SER A 121 -49.38 72.62 -0.81
N ASP A 122 -50.55 72.95 -0.24
CA ASP A 122 -51.75 72.12 -0.30
C ASP A 122 -52.16 71.89 -1.77
N GLU A 123 -52.55 70.65 -2.03
CA GLU A 123 -53.25 70.10 -3.19
C GLU A 123 -52.49 69.82 -4.51
N MET A 124 -52.80 68.62 -5.00
CA MET A 124 -52.30 67.91 -6.19
C MET A 124 -52.63 68.65 -7.50
N ASP A 125 -51.63 68.96 -8.33
CA ASP A 125 -51.52 68.41 -9.69
C ASP A 125 -50.11 68.65 -10.28
N THR A 126 -49.76 67.78 -11.21
CA THR A 126 -48.47 67.50 -11.84
C THR A 126 -47.75 68.68 -12.51
N SER A 127 -46.96 69.46 -11.75
CA SER A 127 -45.69 70.08 -12.20
C SER A 127 -44.94 70.74 -11.03
N ALA A 128 -43.92 70.07 -10.50
CA ALA A 128 -43.08 70.61 -9.41
C ALA A 128 -42.11 71.69 -9.94
N GLN A 129 -42.52 72.96 -9.86
CA GLN A 129 -41.64 74.10 -10.08
C GLN A 129 -40.75 74.32 -8.85
N LEU A 130 -39.44 74.32 -9.07
CA LEU A 130 -38.39 74.54 -8.06
C LEU A 130 -37.91 76.00 -8.12
N ALA A 131 -37.82 76.70 -6.99
CA ALA A 131 -37.19 78.03 -6.93
C ALA A 131 -35.75 77.95 -6.39
N ILE A 132 -34.86 78.76 -6.99
CA ILE A 132 -33.44 78.84 -6.66
C ILE A 132 -33.23 79.99 -5.65
N LEU A 133 -32.81 79.67 -4.43
CA LEU A 133 -32.29 80.66 -3.47
C LEU A 133 -30.84 81.02 -3.83
N SER A 134 -30.64 82.16 -4.48
CA SER A 134 -29.31 82.71 -4.74
C SER A 134 -28.72 83.35 -3.47
N GLY A 135 -28.08 82.55 -2.63
CA GLY A 135 -27.30 83.01 -1.48
C GLY A 135 -25.80 83.11 -1.80
N MET A 136 -25.24 84.32 -1.75
CA MET A 136 -23.79 84.57 -1.90
C MET A 136 -22.99 83.94 -0.75
N GLY A 137 -22.40 82.77 -0.97
CA GLY A 137 -21.47 82.15 -0.03
C GLY A 137 -20.04 82.66 -0.22
N LYS A 138 -19.47 83.31 0.79
CA LYS A 138 -18.02 83.59 0.85
C LYS A 138 -17.29 82.38 1.43
N ALA A 139 -16.27 81.88 0.74
CA ALA A 139 -15.40 80.80 1.21
C ALA A 139 -13.95 81.26 1.41
N LEU A 140 -13.19 80.52 2.21
CA LEU A 140 -11.76 80.72 2.37
C LEU A 140 -11.07 80.42 1.04
N TYR A 141 -10.19 81.32 0.58
CA TYR A 141 -9.40 81.14 -0.63
C TYR A 141 -8.42 79.96 -0.50
N PHE A 142 -7.84 79.75 0.68
CA PHE A 142 -7.08 78.55 1.02
C PHE A 142 -7.93 77.63 1.88
N CYS A 143 -7.99 76.34 1.53
CA CYS A 143 -8.64 75.34 2.36
C CYS A 143 -7.93 75.22 3.72
N VAL A 144 -8.67 74.90 4.77
CA VAL A 144 -8.06 74.57 6.08
C VAL A 144 -7.29 73.26 5.91
N PRO A 145 -5.96 73.24 6.15
CA PRO A 145 -5.19 72.02 6.00
C PRO A 145 -5.64 70.99 7.05
N ARG A 146 -5.69 69.73 6.64
CA ARG A 146 -5.92 68.62 7.57
C ARG A 146 -4.77 68.54 8.57
N ASN A 147 -5.05 68.08 9.78
CA ASN A 147 -4.00 67.78 10.75
C ASN A 147 -3.46 66.37 10.46
N ASP A 148 -2.33 66.28 9.76
CA ASP A 148 -1.72 65.00 9.39
C ASP A 148 -1.37 64.13 10.60
N LYS A 149 -1.00 64.74 11.74
CA LYS A 149 -0.72 64.01 12.98
C LYS A 149 -1.98 63.34 13.53
N LEU A 150 -3.12 64.03 13.45
CA LEU A 150 -4.40 63.47 13.88
C LEU A 150 -4.81 62.33 12.94
N MET A 151 -4.71 62.54 11.62
CA MET A 151 -5.02 61.50 10.62
C MET A 151 -4.13 60.25 10.74
N GLY A 152 -2.87 60.42 11.13
CA GLY A 152 -1.92 59.33 11.34
C GLY A 152 -2.36 58.31 12.40
N TYR A 153 -3.22 58.69 13.36
CA TYR A 153 -3.79 57.73 14.31
C TYR A 153 -4.74 56.73 13.64
N TRP A 154 -5.58 57.17 12.70
CA TRP A 154 -6.42 56.25 11.91
C TRP A 154 -5.57 55.32 11.06
N ASP A 155 -4.51 55.84 10.43
CA ASP A 155 -3.58 55.03 9.64
C ASP A 155 -2.89 53.97 10.49
N THR A 156 -2.40 54.36 11.67
CA THR A 156 -1.70 53.46 12.60
C THR A 156 -2.63 52.38 13.13
N VAL A 157 -3.81 52.75 13.65
CA VAL A 157 -4.77 51.78 14.20
C VAL A 157 -5.29 50.84 13.11
N ALA A 158 -5.57 51.36 11.90
CA ALA A 158 -6.01 50.54 10.77
C ALA A 158 -4.93 49.55 10.32
N ASP A 159 -3.66 49.98 10.25
CA ASP A 159 -2.52 49.09 9.95
C ASP A 159 -2.37 47.97 10.98
N ARG A 160 -2.45 48.28 12.28
CA ARG A 160 -2.35 47.26 13.35
C ARG A 160 -3.49 46.26 13.31
N LEU A 161 -4.73 46.74 13.17
CA LEU A 161 -5.90 45.87 13.04
C LEU A 161 -5.86 45.02 11.75
N PHE A 162 -5.36 45.58 10.65
CA PHE A 162 -5.16 44.84 9.41
C PHE A 162 -4.14 43.71 9.60
N LYS A 163 -3.00 43.99 10.23
CA LYS A 163 -1.96 42.99 10.49
C LYS A 163 -2.48 41.84 11.35
N ILE A 164 -3.18 42.13 12.44
CA ILE A 164 -3.79 41.10 13.31
C ILE A 164 -4.79 40.24 12.51
N ARG A 165 -5.67 40.86 11.72
CA ARG A 165 -6.70 40.14 10.94
C ARG A 165 -6.15 39.26 9.82
N ASN A 166 -4.93 39.53 9.35
CA ASN A 166 -4.28 38.79 8.26
C ASN A 166 -3.11 37.92 8.74
N SER A 167 -3.05 37.64 10.05
CA SER A 167 -2.00 36.79 10.65
C SER A 167 -0.57 37.30 10.36
N LEU A 168 -0.39 38.62 10.38
CA LEU A 168 0.91 39.28 10.25
C LEU A 168 1.38 39.73 11.64
N ASN A 169 2.68 39.66 11.91
CA ASN A 169 3.27 40.30 13.08
C ASN A 169 3.35 41.83 12.90
N ILE A 170 3.80 42.57 13.94
CA ILE A 170 3.84 44.05 13.90
C ILE A 170 4.69 44.62 12.76
N GLN A 171 5.68 43.86 12.26
CA GLN A 171 6.56 44.21 11.14
C GLN A 171 5.95 43.87 9.76
N GLY A 172 4.83 43.15 9.71
CA GLY A 172 4.13 42.77 8.47
C GLY A 172 4.53 41.41 7.89
N VAL A 173 5.16 40.53 8.67
CA VAL A 173 5.55 39.17 8.24
C VAL A 173 4.46 38.18 8.60
N PHE A 174 4.03 37.36 7.62
CA PHE A 174 3.04 36.30 7.82
C PHE A 174 3.55 35.18 8.73
N ARG A 175 2.72 34.77 9.69
CA ARG A 175 3.01 33.68 10.62
C ARG A 175 1.77 32.84 10.89
N GLN A 176 1.90 31.52 10.78
CA GLN A 176 0.86 30.56 11.12
C GLN A 176 1.14 29.98 12.51
N LEU A 177 0.25 30.21 13.46
CA LEU A 177 0.33 29.63 14.81
C LEU A 177 -0.11 28.15 14.75
N ALA A 178 0.64 27.25 15.38
CA ALA A 178 0.42 25.80 15.29
C ALA A 178 -0.83 25.36 16.07
N LEU A 179 -1.69 24.55 15.43
CA LEU A 179 -2.97 24.06 15.99
C LEU A 179 -3.01 22.52 16.26
N PHE A 180 -1.93 21.75 16.02
CA PHE A 180 -1.76 20.25 15.94
C PHE A 180 -2.02 19.55 14.55
N GLU A 181 -1.33 18.42 14.27
CA GLU A 181 -1.12 17.68 12.97
C GLU A 181 -2.21 16.65 12.52
N PRO A 182 -2.25 16.20 11.22
CA PRO A 182 -3.36 15.43 10.60
C PRO A 182 -3.18 13.89 10.49
N PRO A 183 -4.26 13.09 10.25
CA PRO A 183 -4.24 11.61 10.29
C PRO A 183 -4.09 10.90 8.92
N ILE A 184 -3.77 9.60 8.95
CA ILE A 184 -3.47 8.67 7.84
C ILE A 184 -4.70 7.85 7.34
N ASP A 185 -4.63 7.48 6.06
CA ASP A 185 -5.61 7.01 5.07
C ASP A 185 -6.03 5.49 5.13
N PRO A 186 -7.28 5.09 4.79
CA PRO A 186 -7.85 3.74 4.98
C PRO A 186 -7.78 2.85 3.71
N ALA A 187 -6.68 2.88 2.97
CA ALA A 187 -6.52 2.19 1.67
C ALA A 187 -6.23 0.67 1.75
N LEU A 188 -6.39 0.03 2.91
CA LEU A 188 -5.97 -1.36 3.14
C LEU A 188 -7.01 -2.40 2.66
N LEU A 189 -8.28 -2.01 2.52
CA LEU A 189 -9.38 -2.92 2.12
C LEU A 189 -9.45 -3.16 0.60
N ALA A 190 -8.94 -2.23 -0.22
CA ALA A 190 -8.97 -2.35 -1.68
C ALA A 190 -7.93 -3.36 -2.24
N ARG A 191 -6.90 -3.72 -1.46
CA ARG A 191 -5.81 -4.62 -1.92
C ARG A 191 -6.19 -6.11 -1.87
N ALA A 192 -7.18 -6.50 -1.08
CA ALA A 192 -7.61 -7.90 -0.96
C ALA A 192 -8.42 -8.39 -2.18
N ALA A 193 -9.12 -7.49 -2.87
CA ALA A 193 -9.94 -7.82 -4.04
C ALA A 193 -9.11 -8.03 -5.32
N ALA A 194 -7.87 -7.50 -5.39
CA ALA A 194 -7.01 -7.59 -6.57
C ALA A 194 -6.21 -8.91 -6.68
N ALA A 195 -6.36 -9.84 -5.73
CA ALA A 195 -5.57 -11.07 -5.65
C ALA A 195 -6.06 -12.26 -6.50
N GLY A 196 -7.05 -12.07 -7.38
CA GLY A 196 -7.27 -12.93 -8.56
C GLY A 196 -7.57 -14.41 -8.32
N LEU A 197 -8.57 -14.74 -7.52
CA LEU A 197 -9.08 -16.12 -7.40
C LEU A 197 -10.22 -16.36 -8.40
N ASP A 198 -10.01 -17.30 -9.33
CA ASP A 198 -11.04 -17.80 -10.24
C ASP A 198 -11.94 -18.82 -9.51
N VAL A 199 -13.19 -18.40 -9.27
CA VAL A 199 -14.23 -19.17 -8.59
C VAL A 199 -14.78 -20.30 -9.50
N GLY A 200 -14.46 -20.30 -10.81
CA GLY A 200 -14.96 -21.26 -11.79
C GLY A 200 -14.42 -22.68 -11.67
N ALA A 201 -13.21 -22.89 -11.13
CA ALA A 201 -12.62 -24.22 -10.93
C ALA A 201 -13.31 -25.03 -9.82
N ILE A 202 -14.12 -24.38 -8.99
CA ILE A 202 -14.76 -24.96 -7.79
C ILE A 202 -15.96 -25.83 -8.16
N VAL A 203 -16.57 -25.63 -9.34
CA VAL A 203 -17.82 -26.32 -9.73
C VAL A 203 -17.59 -27.57 -10.58
N ASN A 204 -16.43 -27.69 -11.25
CA ASN A 204 -16.17 -28.80 -12.19
C ASN A 204 -15.66 -30.11 -11.56
N GLY A 205 -15.42 -30.15 -10.24
CA GLY A 205 -14.85 -31.31 -9.55
C GLY A 205 -15.86 -32.43 -9.22
N LEU A 206 -17.16 -32.12 -9.15
CA LEU A 206 -18.18 -33.08 -8.70
C LEU A 206 -18.51 -34.15 -9.76
N ASN A 207 -18.41 -33.82 -11.05
CA ASN A 207 -18.83 -34.69 -12.17
C ASN A 207 -17.68 -35.21 -13.05
N GLN A 208 -16.45 -35.34 -12.55
CA GLN A 208 -15.35 -35.90 -13.36
C GLN A 208 -15.54 -37.42 -13.63
N PRO A 209 -15.21 -37.93 -14.82
CA PRO A 209 -15.29 -39.37 -15.08
C PRO A 209 -14.32 -40.14 -14.16
N LEU A 210 -14.66 -41.40 -13.85
CA LEU A 210 -13.78 -42.30 -13.12
C LEU A 210 -12.43 -42.43 -13.85
N PRO A 211 -11.28 -42.33 -13.16
CA PRO A 211 -9.99 -42.56 -13.80
C PRO A 211 -9.85 -44.02 -14.25
N LEU A 212 -9.13 -44.24 -15.36
CA LEU A 212 -8.86 -45.58 -15.90
C LEU A 212 -7.78 -46.35 -15.13
N VAL A 213 -7.01 -45.64 -14.31
CA VAL A 213 -5.80 -46.12 -13.62
C VAL A 213 -6.07 -46.18 -12.12
N ARG A 214 -5.48 -47.17 -11.46
CA ARG A 214 -5.59 -47.45 -10.02
C ARG A 214 -5.00 -46.35 -9.15
N PHE A 215 -5.49 -46.27 -7.92
CA PHE A 215 -5.11 -45.30 -6.91
C PHE A 215 -3.60 -45.24 -6.67
N GLN A 216 -2.96 -46.39 -6.45
CA GLN A 216 -1.54 -46.46 -6.06
C GLN A 216 -0.60 -45.80 -7.08
N MET A 217 -0.90 -45.93 -8.37
CA MET A 217 -0.11 -45.28 -9.42
C MET A 217 -0.37 -43.77 -9.45
N LEU A 218 -1.64 -43.36 -9.37
CA LEU A 218 -2.03 -41.95 -9.41
C LEU A 218 -1.51 -41.17 -8.20
N VAL A 219 -1.57 -41.73 -6.99
CA VAL A 219 -1.07 -41.06 -5.78
C VAL A 219 0.45 -40.89 -5.81
N ARG A 220 1.18 -41.87 -6.38
CA ARG A 220 2.63 -41.77 -6.60
C ARG A 220 2.95 -40.63 -7.57
N HIS A 221 2.30 -40.59 -8.73
CA HIS A 221 2.53 -39.51 -9.71
C HIS A 221 2.08 -38.14 -9.20
N ALA A 222 0.97 -38.06 -8.46
CA ALA A 222 0.56 -36.83 -7.79
C ALA A 222 1.65 -36.33 -6.83
N ALA A 223 2.24 -37.23 -6.03
CA ALA A 223 3.32 -36.91 -5.11
C ALA A 223 4.60 -36.46 -5.84
N GLU A 224 4.97 -37.11 -6.95
CA GLU A 224 6.12 -36.75 -7.78
C GLU A 224 5.98 -35.34 -8.37
N ILE A 225 4.86 -35.03 -9.03
CA ILE A 225 4.60 -33.71 -9.61
C ILE A 225 4.54 -32.65 -8.50
N CYS A 226 3.97 -33.00 -7.34
CA CYS A 226 3.90 -32.09 -6.19
C CYS A 226 5.29 -31.73 -5.63
N GLN A 227 6.29 -32.62 -5.73
CA GLN A 227 7.68 -32.28 -5.39
C GLN A 227 8.27 -31.22 -6.33
N GLU A 228 7.95 -31.27 -7.62
CA GLU A 228 8.36 -30.21 -8.57
C GLU A 228 7.72 -28.87 -8.21
N VAL A 229 6.44 -28.87 -7.80
CA VAL A 229 5.75 -27.67 -7.32
C VAL A 229 6.45 -27.07 -6.10
N LYS A 230 6.88 -27.91 -5.14
CA LYS A 230 7.66 -27.46 -3.98
C LYS A 230 9.01 -26.83 -4.40
N ALA A 231 9.73 -27.46 -5.32
CA ALA A 231 10.99 -26.95 -5.83
C ALA A 231 10.83 -25.59 -6.56
N LEU A 232 9.76 -25.45 -7.37
CA LEU A 232 9.39 -24.20 -8.02
C LEU A 232 8.97 -23.12 -7.00
N GLY A 233 8.26 -23.50 -5.93
CA GLY A 233 7.91 -22.59 -4.83
C GLY A 233 9.14 -22.01 -4.13
N ASN A 234 10.16 -22.84 -3.86
CA ASN A 234 11.44 -22.37 -3.32
C ASN A 234 12.21 -21.49 -4.32
N SER A 235 12.20 -21.84 -5.60
CA SER A 235 12.83 -21.04 -6.65
C SER A 235 12.15 -19.67 -6.80
N LEU A 236 10.82 -19.61 -6.65
CA LEU A 236 10.05 -18.37 -6.63
C LEU A 236 10.42 -17.51 -5.43
N LEU A 237 10.51 -18.09 -4.23
CA LEU A 237 10.93 -17.38 -3.03
C LEU A 237 12.33 -16.77 -3.20
N VAL A 238 13.29 -17.54 -3.72
CA VAL A 238 14.65 -17.03 -3.99
C VAL A 238 14.63 -15.90 -5.03
N ALA A 239 13.83 -16.02 -6.09
CA ALA A 239 13.70 -14.94 -7.08
C ALA A 239 13.14 -13.65 -6.47
N MET A 240 12.14 -13.76 -5.57
CA MET A 240 11.59 -12.63 -4.82
C MET A 240 12.62 -11.99 -3.89
N GLU A 241 13.33 -12.79 -3.08
CA GLU A 241 14.36 -12.28 -2.16
C GLU A 241 15.49 -11.57 -2.90
N LYS A 242 15.87 -12.08 -4.08
CA LYS A 242 16.90 -11.46 -4.92
C LYS A 242 16.40 -10.19 -5.61
N GLU A 243 15.15 -10.15 -6.07
CA GLU A 243 14.51 -8.94 -6.60
C GLU A 243 14.52 -7.82 -5.54
N ASP A 244 14.00 -8.12 -4.34
CA ASP A 244 13.94 -7.17 -3.23
C ASP A 244 15.34 -6.71 -2.79
N GLY A 245 16.31 -7.64 -2.78
CA GLY A 245 17.71 -7.33 -2.46
C GLY A 245 18.36 -6.36 -3.45
N GLU A 246 18.14 -6.56 -4.76
CA GLU A 246 18.64 -5.64 -5.79
C GLU A 246 17.89 -4.30 -5.76
N GLU A 247 16.59 -4.29 -5.48
CA GLU A 247 15.81 -3.07 -5.33
C GLU A 247 16.30 -2.21 -4.15
N ILE A 248 16.58 -2.82 -3.00
CA ILE A 248 17.16 -2.11 -1.85
C ILE A 248 18.56 -1.58 -2.18
N ALA A 249 19.39 -2.35 -2.87
CA ALA A 249 20.73 -1.91 -3.28
C ALA A 249 20.65 -0.68 -4.20
N LEU A 250 19.74 -0.68 -5.17
CA LEU A 250 19.49 0.44 -6.07
C LEU A 250 18.95 1.66 -5.31
N LEU A 251 18.01 1.45 -4.37
CA LEU A 251 17.45 2.51 -3.55
C LEU A 251 18.53 3.19 -2.70
N ARG A 252 19.43 2.41 -2.09
CA ARG A 252 20.57 2.93 -1.32
C ARG A 252 21.49 3.79 -2.18
N ALA A 253 21.85 3.31 -3.38
CA ALA A 253 22.69 4.08 -4.31
C ALA A 253 22.03 5.40 -4.73
N ARG A 254 20.71 5.40 -4.97
CA ARG A 254 19.95 6.63 -5.28
C ARG A 254 19.93 7.61 -4.12
N HIS A 255 19.69 7.13 -2.90
CA HIS A 255 19.71 7.97 -1.70
C HIS A 255 21.11 8.54 -1.44
N GLU A 256 22.16 7.73 -1.62
CA GLU A 256 23.55 8.18 -1.48
C GLU A 256 23.87 9.32 -2.47
N ARG A 257 23.51 9.17 -3.74
CA ARG A 257 23.68 10.25 -4.73
C ARG A 257 22.91 11.51 -4.34
N ALA A 258 21.64 11.38 -3.95
CA ALA A 258 20.82 12.52 -3.56
C ALA A 258 21.39 13.27 -2.33
N VAL A 259 21.90 12.53 -1.34
CA VAL A 259 22.58 13.11 -0.17
C VAL A 259 23.87 13.82 -0.60
N MET A 260 24.67 13.22 -1.49
CA MET A 260 25.86 13.88 -2.01
C MET A 260 25.52 15.17 -2.76
N GLU A 261 24.48 15.20 -3.60
CA GLU A 261 24.02 16.43 -4.28
C GLU A 261 23.68 17.56 -3.31
N LEU A 262 23.05 17.25 -2.17
CA LEU A 262 22.80 18.24 -1.12
C LEU A 262 24.09 18.70 -0.43
N VAL A 263 25.04 17.79 -0.19
CA VAL A 263 26.35 18.13 0.39
C VAL A 263 27.18 19.00 -0.55
N GLU A 264 27.03 18.86 -1.89
CA GLU A 264 27.72 19.76 -2.84
C GLU A 264 27.34 21.21 -2.60
N GLN A 265 26.06 21.50 -2.34
CA GLN A 265 25.61 22.87 -2.04
C GLN A 265 26.27 23.42 -0.77
N ILE A 266 26.46 22.56 0.25
CA ILE A 266 27.16 22.93 1.49
C ILE A 266 28.64 23.22 1.19
N ARG A 267 29.32 22.37 0.42
CA ARG A 267 30.74 22.57 0.04
C ARG A 267 30.93 23.83 -0.80
N TYR A 268 30.03 24.08 -1.74
CA TYR A 268 30.02 25.32 -2.50
C TYR A 268 29.80 26.54 -1.59
N GLY A 269 28.86 26.43 -0.65
CA GLY A 269 28.63 27.45 0.37
C GLY A 269 29.88 27.74 1.21
N GLN A 270 30.61 26.71 1.64
CA GLN A 270 31.88 26.85 2.38
C GLN A 270 32.94 27.59 1.57
N LEU A 271 33.09 27.25 0.28
CA LEU A 271 33.99 27.98 -0.63
C LEU A 271 33.60 29.46 -0.74
N GLN A 272 32.30 29.75 -0.91
CA GLN A 272 31.83 31.14 -0.97
C GLN A 272 32.09 31.90 0.34
N THR A 273 31.90 31.26 1.49
CA THR A 273 32.23 31.85 2.79
C THR A 273 33.74 32.17 2.89
N ALA A 274 34.62 31.25 2.49
CA ALA A 274 36.06 31.49 2.50
C ALA A 274 36.46 32.65 1.57
N ILE A 275 35.85 32.77 0.39
CA ILE A 275 36.03 33.91 -0.51
C ILE A 275 35.61 35.21 0.18
N LYS A 276 34.44 35.24 0.84
CA LYS A 276 33.95 36.42 1.55
C LYS A 276 34.78 36.78 2.79
N GLU A 277 35.31 35.80 3.51
CA GLU A 277 36.25 36.04 4.62
C GLU A 277 37.53 36.73 4.12
N LYS A 278 38.08 36.28 2.99
CA LYS A 278 39.22 36.92 2.34
C LYS A 278 38.90 38.34 1.87
N GLU A 279 37.75 38.56 1.22
CA GLU A 279 37.30 39.91 0.81
C GLU A 279 37.20 40.86 2.01
N ALA A 280 36.67 40.39 3.15
CA ALA A 280 36.59 41.18 4.38
C ALA A 280 37.98 41.53 4.93
N LEU A 281 38.95 40.60 4.89
CA LEU A 281 40.34 40.87 5.29
C LEU A 281 41.04 41.86 4.35
N LEU A 282 40.76 41.82 3.04
CA LEU A 282 41.25 42.83 2.09
C LEU A 282 40.72 44.22 2.42
N GLN A 283 39.44 44.33 2.82
CA GLN A 283 38.89 45.60 3.27
C GLN A 283 39.52 46.06 4.58
N SER A 284 39.72 45.16 5.55
CA SER A 284 40.43 45.48 6.80
C SER A 284 41.87 45.95 6.55
N LEU A 285 42.57 45.33 5.60
CA LEU A 285 43.89 45.75 5.16
C LEU A 285 43.86 47.18 4.57
N ALA A 286 42.87 47.47 3.72
CA ALA A 286 42.71 48.80 3.13
C ALA A 286 42.44 49.88 4.20
N GLU A 287 41.63 49.56 5.22
CA GLU A 287 41.36 50.46 6.34
C GLU A 287 42.60 50.69 7.22
N ALA A 288 43.33 49.63 7.58
CA ALA A 288 44.57 49.74 8.35
C ALA A 288 45.64 50.52 7.57
N THR A 289 45.74 50.27 6.27
CA THR A 289 46.59 51.02 5.33
C THR A 289 46.22 52.50 5.31
N TYR A 290 44.93 52.83 5.21
CA TYR A 290 44.46 54.21 5.24
C TYR A 290 44.82 54.91 6.56
N ARG A 291 44.64 54.24 7.70
CA ARG A 291 45.03 54.76 9.02
C ARG A 291 46.53 55.00 9.11
N TYR A 292 47.35 54.06 8.65
CA TYR A 292 48.80 54.20 8.61
C TYR A 292 49.23 55.40 7.77
N VAL A 293 48.73 55.49 6.52
CA VAL A 293 49.02 56.62 5.63
C VAL A 293 48.56 57.95 6.23
N TYR A 294 47.40 57.98 6.89
CA TYR A 294 46.89 59.19 7.54
C TYR A 294 47.81 59.68 8.66
N PHE A 295 48.26 58.81 9.57
CA PHE A 295 49.15 59.20 10.67
C PHE A 295 50.57 59.53 10.21
N GLU A 296 51.11 58.81 9.22
CA GLU A 296 52.41 59.15 8.63
C GLU A 296 52.39 60.55 7.97
N ARG A 297 51.26 60.95 7.36
CA ARG A 297 51.09 62.30 6.82
C ARG A 297 51.00 63.37 7.91
N GLN A 298 50.33 63.10 9.03
CA GLN A 298 50.29 64.02 10.18
C GLN A 298 51.69 64.21 10.80
N LEU A 299 52.54 63.18 10.72
CA LEU A 299 53.95 63.21 11.14
C LEU A 299 54.90 63.82 10.09
N GLY A 300 54.37 64.42 9.03
CA GLY A 300 55.14 65.21 8.06
C GLY A 300 55.70 64.46 6.85
N LYS A 301 55.44 63.16 6.68
CA LYS A 301 55.84 62.43 5.46
C LYS A 301 54.95 62.76 4.27
N THR A 302 55.55 62.80 3.09
CA THR A 302 54.84 62.91 1.81
C THR A 302 54.38 61.53 1.32
N ILE A 303 53.39 61.48 0.40
CA ILE A 303 52.81 60.20 -0.06
C ILE A 303 53.87 59.30 -0.70
N ASP A 304 54.85 59.88 -1.40
CA ASP A 304 55.91 59.14 -2.10
C ASP A 304 56.95 58.51 -1.14
N GLU A 305 57.02 58.99 0.11
CA GLU A 305 57.91 58.47 1.15
C GLU A 305 57.28 57.31 1.94
N ILE A 306 55.97 57.08 1.78
CA ILE A 306 55.24 56.01 2.47
C ILE A 306 55.29 54.74 1.61
N LYS A 307 56.13 53.78 2.02
CA LYS A 307 56.28 52.49 1.34
C LYS A 307 55.53 51.39 2.09
N ILE A 308 54.58 50.76 1.42
CA ILE A 308 53.86 49.59 1.90
C ILE A 308 54.32 48.40 1.03
N PRO A 309 54.75 47.28 1.63
CA PRO A 309 55.16 46.09 0.87
C PRO A 309 54.02 45.58 -0.03
N GLU A 310 54.36 45.17 -1.25
CA GLU A 310 53.41 44.44 -2.10
C GLU A 310 53.22 43.01 -1.58
N TYR A 311 52.00 42.49 -1.70
CA TYR A 311 51.61 41.19 -1.17
C TYR A 311 51.59 40.15 -2.29
N ASP A 312 52.47 39.15 -2.21
CA ASP A 312 52.63 38.12 -3.25
C ASP A 312 51.41 37.18 -3.37
N GLU A 313 51.09 36.79 -4.62
CA GLU A 313 50.06 35.80 -4.90
C GLU A 313 50.37 34.44 -4.25
N LEU A 314 49.32 33.66 -3.96
CA LEU A 314 49.46 32.34 -3.35
C LEU A 314 50.09 31.34 -4.33
N ASP A 315 51.17 30.66 -3.93
CA ASP A 315 51.73 29.54 -4.70
C ASP A 315 50.82 28.30 -4.63
N LYS A 316 49.86 28.24 -5.56
CA LYS A 316 48.97 27.09 -5.71
C LYS A 316 49.72 25.82 -6.12
N ASN A 317 50.80 25.93 -6.89
CA ASN A 317 51.55 24.76 -7.38
C ASN A 317 52.35 24.09 -6.25
N GLY A 318 52.87 24.87 -5.30
CA GLY A 318 53.51 24.37 -4.08
C GLY A 318 52.53 23.61 -3.18
N ILE A 319 51.29 24.07 -3.07
CA ILE A 319 50.21 23.37 -2.33
C ILE A 319 49.90 22.02 -2.98
N ASP A 320 49.75 21.98 -4.30
CA ASP A 320 49.44 20.75 -5.05
C ASP A 320 50.53 19.68 -4.91
N ARG A 321 51.79 20.10 -4.74
CA ARG A 321 52.96 19.25 -4.55
C ARG A 321 53.28 18.96 -3.08
N LEU A 322 52.46 19.45 -2.14
CA LEU A 322 52.67 19.34 -0.70
C LEU A 322 54.01 19.92 -0.22
N ALA A 323 54.50 20.97 -0.88
CA ALA A 323 55.78 21.63 -0.61
C ALA A 323 55.60 23.16 -0.49
N PHE A 324 54.52 23.58 0.18
CA PHE A 324 54.19 24.99 0.36
C PHE A 324 55.06 25.63 1.45
N GLU A 325 55.75 26.71 1.10
CA GLU A 325 56.54 27.54 2.00
C GLU A 325 56.23 29.01 1.69
N ALA A 326 55.89 29.81 2.71
CA ALA A 326 55.56 31.22 2.56
C ALA A 326 56.16 32.03 3.71
N GLN A 327 56.64 33.23 3.38
CA GLN A 327 57.13 34.21 4.34
C GLN A 327 56.46 35.56 4.06
N GLU A 328 55.71 36.09 5.01
CA GLU A 328 54.99 37.35 4.86
C GLU A 328 55.88 38.56 5.18
N PRO A 329 55.68 39.70 4.48
CA PRO A 329 56.40 40.93 4.79
C PRO A 329 55.94 41.53 6.12
N ASP A 330 56.90 41.97 6.95
CA ASP A 330 56.62 42.72 8.18
C ASP A 330 56.81 44.23 7.94
N MET A 331 55.94 45.06 8.51
CA MET A 331 56.07 46.52 8.45
C MET A 331 57.12 47.02 9.46
N PRO A 332 58.03 47.94 9.06
CA PRO A 332 58.97 48.53 10.00
C PRO A 332 58.25 49.47 10.98
N LEU A 333 58.56 49.34 12.27
CA LEU A 333 58.05 50.20 13.33
C LEU A 333 58.97 51.42 13.52
N ARG A 334 58.37 52.57 13.83
CA ARG A 334 59.08 53.83 14.13
C ARG A 334 59.51 53.85 15.60
N ASP A 335 60.73 54.29 15.87
CA ASP A 335 61.16 54.55 17.25
C ASP A 335 60.45 55.79 17.81
N ILE A 336 59.92 55.68 19.03
CA ILE A 336 59.22 56.76 19.74
C ILE A 336 60.13 57.24 20.87
N GLU A 337 60.60 58.47 20.78
CA GLU A 337 61.43 59.09 21.81
C GLU A 337 60.54 59.55 22.98
N ILE A 338 60.80 59.01 24.17
CA ILE A 338 60.04 59.29 25.39
C ILE A 338 60.82 60.32 26.21
N ASP A 339 60.32 61.56 26.26
CA ASP A 339 60.89 62.66 27.04
C ASP A 339 60.33 62.68 28.47
N ILE A 340 61.19 62.39 29.45
CA ILE A 340 60.89 62.43 30.89
C ILE A 340 61.90 63.36 31.56
N ALA A 341 61.42 64.34 32.32
CA ALA A 341 62.25 65.30 33.03
C ALA A 341 63.06 64.62 34.15
N GLU A 342 64.38 64.83 34.16
CA GLU A 342 65.28 64.17 35.12
C GLU A 342 65.29 64.82 36.52
N ASP A 343 64.90 66.09 36.66
CA ASP A 343 65.01 66.83 37.93
C ASP A 343 63.77 67.70 38.23
N LEU A 344 63.01 67.31 39.24
CA LEU A 344 61.79 67.97 39.73
C LEU A 344 61.78 68.07 41.28
N GLY A 345 62.95 68.25 41.91
CA GLY A 345 63.08 68.35 43.37
C GLY A 345 62.69 67.06 44.12
N ASP A 346 62.17 67.17 45.35
CA ASP A 346 61.87 66.04 46.27
C ASP A 346 60.86 64.99 45.72
N SER A 347 60.24 65.25 44.58
CA SER A 347 59.48 64.29 43.80
C SER A 347 60.33 63.89 42.60
N SER A 348 61.01 62.74 42.68
CA SER A 348 61.68 62.13 41.52
C SER A 348 60.70 62.08 40.35
N GLY A 349 60.91 62.91 39.32
CA GLY A 349 59.97 63.18 38.23
C GLY A 349 59.71 61.98 37.32
N LYS A 350 58.97 60.98 37.79
CA LYS A 350 58.84 59.70 37.06
C LYS A 350 57.87 59.70 35.88
N ILE A 351 57.11 60.79 35.65
CA ILE A 351 56.01 60.81 34.66
C ILE A 351 55.86 62.19 33.95
N VAL A 352 56.65 63.20 34.31
CA VAL A 352 56.48 64.57 33.81
C VAL A 352 57.45 64.83 32.68
N SER A 353 56.99 65.41 31.57
CA SER A 353 57.85 65.77 30.42
C SER A 353 58.74 66.97 30.73
N SER A 354 59.83 67.16 29.97
CA SER A 354 60.73 68.32 30.15
C SER A 354 59.98 69.66 29.99
N TYR A 355 59.02 69.73 29.06
CA TYR A 355 58.18 70.90 28.84
C TYR A 355 57.19 71.17 29.98
N GLU A 356 56.61 70.15 30.59
CA GLU A 356 55.74 70.32 31.76
C GLU A 356 56.53 70.71 33.00
N ALA A 357 57.75 70.19 33.15
CA ALA A 357 58.65 70.61 34.23
C ALA A 357 58.99 72.11 34.10
N GLN A 358 59.34 72.55 32.88
CA GLN A 358 59.58 73.96 32.58
C GLN A 358 58.34 74.83 32.83
N ALA A 359 57.14 74.38 32.41
CA ALA A 359 55.90 75.09 32.66
C ALA A 359 55.60 75.23 34.16
N LEU A 360 55.82 74.18 34.95
CA LEU A 360 55.63 74.19 36.40
C LEU A 360 56.62 75.15 37.09
N GLU A 361 57.86 75.24 36.62
CA GLU A 361 58.85 76.19 37.12
C GLU A 361 58.48 77.63 36.78
N ASP A 362 58.11 77.90 35.53
CA ASP A 362 57.66 79.22 35.08
C ASP A 362 56.37 79.66 35.80
N PHE A 363 55.43 78.74 36.08
CA PHE A 363 54.26 79.04 36.90
C PHE A 363 54.62 79.36 38.37
N ARG A 364 55.64 78.71 38.93
CA ARG A 364 56.15 79.05 40.28
C ARG A 364 56.76 80.45 40.27
N LEU A 365 57.58 80.78 39.28
CA LEU A 365 58.15 82.11 39.10
C LEU A 365 57.07 83.18 38.91
N ALA A 366 56.07 82.92 38.07
CA ALA A 366 54.93 83.82 37.85
C ALA A 366 54.16 84.09 39.15
N ARG A 367 53.88 83.05 39.94
CA ARG A 367 53.23 83.17 41.26
C ARG A 367 54.07 84.03 42.20
N ASP A 368 55.37 83.81 42.28
CA ASP A 368 56.25 84.52 43.22
C ASP A 368 56.37 86.01 42.84
N TYR A 369 56.47 86.32 41.54
CA TYR A 369 56.39 87.70 41.03
C TYR A 369 55.02 88.34 41.27
N GLN A 370 53.93 87.59 41.11
CA GLN A 370 52.57 88.10 41.35
C GLN A 370 52.30 88.38 42.84
N ILE A 371 52.80 87.53 43.75
CA ILE A 371 52.78 87.79 45.19
C ILE A 371 53.61 89.05 45.48
N SER A 372 54.80 89.19 44.89
CA SER A 372 55.64 90.40 45.07
C SER A 372 54.92 91.67 44.60
N ALA A 373 54.25 91.63 43.45
CA ALA A 373 53.48 92.73 42.90
C ALA A 373 52.29 93.11 43.80
N GLN A 374 51.61 92.11 44.39
CA GLN A 374 50.52 92.36 45.36
C GLN A 374 51.02 93.01 46.64
N VAL A 375 52.13 92.51 47.21
CA VAL A 375 52.74 93.07 48.42
C VAL A 375 53.21 94.50 48.16
N LEU A 376 53.90 94.76 47.04
CA LEU A 376 54.35 96.09 46.64
C LEU A 376 53.17 97.03 46.40
N LYS A 377 52.07 96.55 45.80
CA LYS A 377 50.86 97.36 45.59
C LYS A 377 50.16 97.72 46.90
N ILE A 378 50.08 96.79 47.86
CA ILE A 378 49.56 97.06 49.22
C ILE A 378 50.47 98.10 49.92
N ALA A 379 51.78 97.94 49.82
CA ALA A 379 52.75 98.89 50.37
C ALA A 379 52.62 100.29 49.73
N SER A 380 52.45 100.38 48.41
CA SER A 380 52.23 101.63 47.68
C SER A 380 50.95 102.36 48.16
N GLN A 381 49.83 101.63 48.27
CA GLN A 381 48.57 102.18 48.78
C GLN A 381 48.71 102.71 50.21
N ALA A 382 49.42 101.98 51.07
CA ALA A 382 49.68 102.41 52.45
C ALA A 382 50.57 103.66 52.52
N VAL A 383 51.60 103.77 51.68
CA VAL A 383 52.53 104.92 51.67
C VAL A 383 51.88 106.21 51.15
N SER A 384 50.97 106.11 50.17
CA SER A 384 50.29 107.28 49.60
C SER A 384 49.40 108.07 50.59
N LEU A 385 49.10 107.49 51.77
CA LEU A 385 48.26 108.08 52.81
C LEU A 385 49.03 108.90 53.87
N PHE A 386 50.37 108.87 53.88
CA PHE A 386 51.20 109.55 54.90
C PHE A 386 52.21 110.53 54.27
N SER A 387 52.38 111.72 54.86
CA SER A 387 53.28 112.77 54.32
C SER A 387 54.76 112.54 54.62
N ASP A 388 55.10 111.81 55.68
CA ASP A 388 56.47 111.41 56.06
C ASP A 388 56.48 110.00 56.68
N PRO A 389 56.65 108.93 55.88
CA PRO A 389 56.82 107.58 56.43
C PRO A 389 58.28 107.09 56.35
N LYS A 390 58.78 106.56 57.48
CA LYS A 390 59.94 105.65 57.54
C LYS A 390 59.44 104.22 57.44
N ILE A 391 59.94 103.43 56.48
CA ILE A 391 59.51 102.05 56.29
C ILE A 391 60.71 101.16 55.98
N ASP A 392 60.76 100.02 56.67
CA ASP A 392 61.69 98.92 56.40
C ASP A 392 61.04 97.90 55.47
N LEU A 393 61.42 97.92 54.19
CA LEU A 393 61.02 96.91 53.22
C LEU A 393 61.97 95.72 53.31
N HIS A 394 61.42 94.54 53.54
CA HIS A 394 62.16 93.28 53.53
C HIS A 394 61.62 92.41 52.39
N TYR A 395 62.46 92.16 51.38
CA TYR A 395 62.17 91.18 50.33
C TYR A 395 63.41 90.32 50.11
N TRP A 396 63.24 88.98 50.13
CA TRP A 396 64.34 88.00 50.05
C TRP A 396 65.49 88.22 51.05
N GLY A 397 65.16 88.68 52.26
CA GLY A 397 66.14 88.82 53.34
C GLY A 397 67.14 89.97 53.18
N VAL A 398 66.99 90.82 52.16
CA VAL A 398 67.79 92.05 51.99
C VAL A 398 66.89 93.26 52.29
N GLY A 399 67.24 94.01 53.35
CA GLY A 399 66.53 95.21 53.77
C GLY A 399 67.23 96.48 53.29
N ILE A 400 66.46 97.45 52.80
CA ILE A 400 66.93 98.79 52.47
C ILE A 400 66.04 99.81 53.19
N THR A 401 66.65 100.71 53.96
CA THR A 401 66.00 101.84 54.65
C THR A 401 66.47 103.14 53.99
N ILE A 402 65.55 103.99 53.50
CA ILE A 402 65.87 105.25 52.79
C ILE A 402 65.04 106.40 53.37
N ASP A 403 65.68 107.54 53.68
CA ASP A 403 65.05 108.79 54.13
C ASP A 403 64.96 109.81 52.96
N LEU A 404 63.75 110.13 52.48
CA LEU A 404 63.50 111.11 51.40
C LEU A 404 62.14 111.84 51.60
N PRO A 405 62.04 113.17 51.37
CA PRO A 405 60.81 113.95 51.58
C PRO A 405 59.84 113.85 50.38
N GLY A 406 58.64 113.30 50.60
CA GLY A 406 57.49 113.38 49.67
C GLY A 406 56.79 112.05 49.34
N GLY A 407 55.76 111.68 50.10
CA GLY A 407 55.04 110.39 50.01
C GLY A 407 54.34 110.07 48.67
N SER A 408 53.93 111.07 47.87
CA SER A 408 53.22 110.82 46.60
C SER A 408 54.13 110.39 45.44
N LYS A 409 55.39 110.86 45.39
CA LYS A 409 56.35 110.45 44.35
C LYS A 409 56.94 109.07 44.64
N PHE A 410 57.05 108.69 45.91
CA PHE A 410 57.56 107.36 46.29
C PHE A 410 56.52 106.26 46.04
N ALA A 411 55.24 106.50 46.31
CA ALA A 411 54.16 105.58 45.92
C ALA A 411 54.16 105.29 44.41
N SER A 412 54.40 106.31 43.57
CA SER A 412 54.51 106.09 42.12
C SER A 412 55.71 105.23 41.71
N PHE A 413 56.82 105.25 42.45
CA PHE A 413 57.98 104.38 42.22
C PHE A 413 57.69 102.93 42.65
N ILE A 414 57.01 102.74 43.79
CA ILE A 414 56.57 101.40 44.23
C ILE A 414 55.50 100.83 43.29
N ASP A 415 54.60 101.66 42.77
CA ASP A 415 53.63 101.24 41.74
C ASP A 415 54.33 100.82 40.44
N ILE A 416 55.36 101.55 40.00
CA ILE A 416 56.18 101.13 38.84
C ILE A 416 56.86 99.79 39.14
N ALA A 417 57.42 99.60 40.34
CA ALA A 417 58.02 98.33 40.74
C ALA A 417 56.99 97.18 40.77
N ALA A 418 55.80 97.43 41.31
CA ALA A 418 54.69 96.47 41.32
C ALA A 418 54.19 96.13 39.91
N GLU A 419 54.15 97.13 39.01
CA GLU A 419 53.77 96.92 37.61
C GLU A 419 54.88 96.19 36.83
N THR A 420 56.16 96.45 37.11
CA THR A 420 57.26 95.66 36.53
C THR A 420 57.23 94.21 37.01
N SER A 421 56.96 93.95 38.30
CA SER A 421 56.76 92.59 38.81
C SER A 421 55.54 91.93 38.18
N ARG A 422 54.47 92.68 37.88
CA ARG A 422 53.32 92.17 37.14
C ARG A 422 53.67 91.81 35.69
N ILE A 423 54.46 92.64 35.01
CA ILE A 423 54.97 92.34 33.65
C ILE A 423 55.82 91.07 33.66
N PHE A 424 56.72 90.88 34.63
CA PHE A 424 57.49 89.64 34.75
C PHE A 424 56.62 88.43 35.09
N ALA A 425 55.58 88.59 35.93
CA ALA A 425 54.60 87.54 36.19
C ALA A 425 53.82 87.16 34.91
N ASP A 426 53.40 88.13 34.10
CA ASP A 426 52.69 87.90 32.84
C ASP A 426 53.61 87.25 31.79
N LEU A 427 54.89 87.65 31.71
CA LEU A 427 55.89 87.03 30.84
C LEU A 427 56.16 85.57 31.23
N ALA A 428 56.34 85.29 32.52
CA ALA A 428 56.51 83.93 33.04
C ALA A 428 55.25 83.07 32.85
N SER A 429 54.05 83.64 33.02
CA SER A 429 52.79 82.97 32.72
C SER A 429 52.64 82.66 31.21
N HIS A 430 53.13 83.57 30.36
CA HIS A 430 53.13 83.37 28.91
C HIS A 430 54.14 82.30 28.47
N SER A 431 55.35 82.28 29.05
CA SER A 431 56.34 81.23 28.78
C SER A 431 55.88 79.87 29.29
N ALA A 432 55.25 79.80 30.48
CA ALA A 432 54.61 78.59 30.97
C ALA A 432 53.52 78.08 30.00
N SER A 433 52.65 78.98 29.53
CA SER A 433 51.61 78.65 28.54
C SER A 433 52.21 78.20 27.19
N LEU A 434 53.36 78.73 26.80
CA LEU A 434 54.09 78.32 25.58
C LEU A 434 54.69 76.92 25.78
N ALA A 435 55.33 76.67 26.91
CA ALA A 435 55.90 75.37 27.28
C ALA A 435 54.80 74.28 27.34
N GLU A 436 53.64 74.56 27.95
CA GLU A 436 52.47 73.65 27.91
C GLU A 436 52.00 73.38 26.47
N LYS A 437 51.94 74.40 25.61
CA LYS A 437 51.55 74.21 24.20
C LYS A 437 52.53 73.33 23.44
N VAL A 438 53.83 73.56 23.62
CA VAL A 438 54.89 72.75 22.99
C VAL A 438 54.86 71.32 23.53
N GLY A 439 54.72 71.14 24.85
CA GLY A 439 54.56 69.83 25.48
C GLY A 439 53.33 69.07 24.95
N ASN A 440 52.22 69.75 24.73
CA ASN A 440 51.02 69.18 24.11
C ASN A 440 51.24 68.78 22.64
N TYR A 441 52.07 69.50 21.88
CA TYR A 441 52.43 69.12 20.51
C TYR A 441 53.37 67.92 20.48
N SER A 442 54.38 67.89 21.36
CA SER A 442 55.29 66.74 21.51
C SER A 442 54.51 65.46 21.87
N ARG A 443 53.61 65.53 22.86
CA ARG A 443 52.74 64.38 23.19
C ARG A 443 51.82 63.95 22.06
N ARG A 444 51.32 64.91 21.28
CA ARG A 444 50.48 64.61 20.11
C ARG A 444 51.28 63.91 19.02
N GLU A 445 52.53 64.33 18.80
CA GLU A 445 53.45 63.68 17.88
C GLU A 445 53.76 62.24 18.33
N GLN A 446 54.07 62.03 19.62
CA GLN A 446 54.27 60.71 20.21
C GLN A 446 53.02 59.82 20.05
N GLU A 447 51.83 60.36 20.31
CA GLU A 447 50.57 59.64 20.13
C GLU A 447 50.34 59.27 18.67
N TRP A 448 50.59 60.18 17.72
CA TRP A 448 50.49 59.87 16.29
C TRP A 448 51.51 58.82 15.84
N ALA A 449 52.75 58.88 16.35
CA ALA A 449 53.76 57.87 16.09
C ALA A 449 53.36 56.50 16.66
N PHE A 450 52.77 56.46 17.86
CA PHE A 450 52.24 55.26 18.46
C PHE A 450 51.07 54.67 17.65
N GLN A 451 50.10 55.50 17.26
CA GLN A 451 48.97 55.08 16.42
C GLN A 451 49.43 54.60 15.04
N SER A 452 50.46 55.22 14.46
CA SER A 452 51.09 54.75 13.22
C SER A 452 51.70 53.36 13.40
N ASN A 453 52.45 53.13 14.48
CA ASN A 453 53.02 51.82 14.79
C ASN A 453 51.96 50.74 15.04
N LEU A 454 50.86 51.08 15.72
CA LEU A 454 49.73 50.17 15.89
C LEU A 454 49.12 49.79 14.52
N ALA A 455 48.93 50.75 13.64
CA ALA A 455 48.44 50.50 12.28
C ALA A 455 49.43 49.65 11.46
N ALA A 456 50.74 49.89 11.57
CA ALA A 456 51.77 49.07 10.93
C ALA A 456 51.80 47.62 11.45
N GLY A 457 51.65 47.44 12.77
CA GLY A 457 51.50 46.12 13.39
C GLY A 457 50.22 45.41 12.95
N GLU A 458 49.11 46.14 12.83
CA GLU A 458 47.84 45.62 12.34
C GLU A 458 47.94 45.19 10.87
N ILE A 459 48.59 45.97 9.99
CA ILE A 459 48.85 45.59 8.59
C ILE A 459 49.62 44.27 8.53
N THR A 460 50.68 44.13 9.34
CA THR A 460 51.50 42.91 9.42
C THR A 460 50.67 41.70 9.89
N GLN A 461 49.80 41.89 10.88
CA GLN A 461 48.88 40.85 11.34
C GLN A 461 47.88 40.46 10.26
N VAL A 462 47.28 41.44 9.57
CA VAL A 462 46.30 41.21 8.51
C VAL A 462 46.95 40.49 7.32
N PHE A 463 48.21 40.76 6.97
CA PHE A 463 48.94 40.00 5.95
C PHE A 463 49.03 38.50 6.27
N LYS A 464 49.31 38.15 7.53
CA LYS A 464 49.37 36.74 7.98
C LYS A 464 47.98 36.11 7.98
N GLN A 465 46.96 36.83 8.42
CA GLN A 465 45.56 36.37 8.39
C GLN A 465 45.05 36.19 6.94
N LEU A 466 45.43 37.08 6.04
CA LEU A 466 45.10 37.01 4.62
C LEU A 466 45.70 35.76 3.98
N ARG A 467 46.96 35.39 4.33
CA ARG A 467 47.58 34.16 3.83
C ARG A 467 46.80 32.93 4.28
N ALA A 468 46.47 32.89 5.57
CA ALA A 468 45.66 31.80 6.13
C ALA A 468 44.28 31.70 5.45
N ALA A 469 43.63 32.82 5.14
CA ALA A 469 42.35 32.83 4.43
C ALA A 469 42.47 32.34 2.98
N GLN A 470 43.54 32.73 2.26
CA GLN A 470 43.81 32.22 0.91
C GLN A 470 44.08 30.70 0.90
N ILE A 471 44.76 30.17 1.93
CA ILE A 471 44.95 28.72 2.09
C ILE A 471 43.61 28.03 2.33
N ARG A 472 42.74 28.59 3.19
CA ARG A 472 41.39 28.04 3.42
C ARG A 472 40.53 28.04 2.14
N GLU A 473 40.61 29.11 1.35
CA GLU A 473 39.95 29.19 0.03
C GLU A 473 40.41 28.04 -0.87
N ALA A 474 41.73 27.83 -1.00
CA ALA A 474 42.29 26.75 -1.81
C ALA A 474 41.89 25.36 -1.30
N VAL A 475 41.90 25.14 0.02
CA VAL A 475 41.45 23.87 0.64
C VAL A 475 39.97 23.62 0.34
N ALA A 476 39.11 24.63 0.49
CA ALA A 476 37.69 24.50 0.20
C ALA A 476 37.41 24.20 -1.29
N GLU A 477 38.19 24.79 -2.20
CA GLU A 477 38.13 24.49 -3.64
C GLU A 477 38.50 23.03 -3.92
N TYR A 478 39.56 22.53 -3.28
CA TYR A 478 39.98 21.14 -3.35
C TYR A 478 38.96 20.16 -2.78
N GLU A 479 38.37 20.47 -1.63
CA GLU A 479 37.30 19.67 -1.02
C GLU A 479 36.08 19.57 -1.95
N LEU A 480 35.67 20.66 -2.59
CA LEU A 480 34.57 20.67 -3.56
C LEU A 480 34.92 19.80 -4.79
N LYS A 481 36.15 19.88 -5.30
CA LYS A 481 36.60 19.06 -6.43
C LYS A 481 36.63 17.57 -6.07
N SER A 482 37.14 17.22 -4.89
CA SER A 482 37.15 15.85 -4.36
C SER A 482 35.73 15.31 -4.19
N HIS A 483 34.82 16.11 -3.62
CA HIS A 483 33.42 15.76 -3.46
C HIS A 483 32.73 15.51 -4.81
N ARG A 484 32.97 16.36 -5.82
CA ARG A 484 32.45 16.14 -7.18
C ARG A 484 32.96 14.84 -7.80
N LEU A 485 34.20 14.44 -7.52
CA LEU A 485 34.72 13.15 -7.97
C LEU A 485 34.00 11.98 -7.26
N GLN A 486 33.73 12.10 -5.95
CA GLN A 486 32.93 11.10 -5.22
C GLN A 486 31.51 10.97 -5.79
N MET A 487 30.86 12.08 -6.14
CA MET A 487 29.56 12.07 -6.82
C MET A 487 29.61 11.35 -8.16
N GLN A 488 30.68 11.54 -8.95
CA GLN A 488 30.87 10.83 -10.21
C GLN A 488 30.99 9.32 -9.98
N HIS A 489 31.78 8.88 -8.99
CA HIS A 489 31.86 7.46 -8.63
C HIS A 489 30.51 6.89 -8.18
N ALA A 490 29.76 7.62 -7.34
CA ALA A 490 28.43 7.20 -6.90
C ALA A 490 27.45 7.08 -8.09
N ALA A 491 27.49 8.01 -9.04
CA ALA A 491 26.69 7.96 -10.27
C ALA A 491 27.08 6.77 -11.17
N GLU A 492 28.37 6.43 -11.25
CA GLU A 492 28.83 5.23 -11.96
C GLU A 492 28.33 3.94 -11.30
N ILE A 493 28.32 3.86 -9.96
CA ILE A 493 27.75 2.74 -9.21
C ILE A 493 26.25 2.61 -9.48
N GLU A 494 25.49 3.70 -9.38
CA GLU A 494 24.05 3.69 -9.70
C GLU A 494 23.83 3.22 -11.14
N ARG A 495 24.61 3.75 -12.10
CA ARG A 495 24.53 3.35 -13.51
C ARG A 495 24.85 1.88 -13.72
N PHE A 496 25.82 1.32 -13.00
CA PHE A 496 26.17 -0.09 -13.05
C PHE A 496 25.03 -0.99 -12.54
N LEU A 497 24.31 -0.56 -11.50
CA LEU A 497 23.16 -1.27 -10.93
C LEU A 497 21.88 -1.12 -11.78
N ASN A 498 21.69 0.04 -12.42
CA ASN A 498 20.45 0.42 -13.12
C ASN A 498 20.49 0.20 -14.65
N ALA A 499 21.64 -0.21 -15.22
CA ALA A 499 21.76 -0.41 -16.66
C ALA A 499 20.88 -1.56 -17.16
N GLU A 500 19.68 -1.21 -17.62
CA GLU A 500 18.78 -2.06 -18.38
C GLU A 500 19.29 -2.16 -19.83
N GLY A 501 19.69 -3.36 -20.24
CA GLY A 501 19.58 -3.81 -21.64
C GLY A 501 20.29 -3.03 -22.75
N THR A 502 21.30 -2.19 -22.48
CA THR A 502 22.06 -1.49 -23.53
C THR A 502 23.56 -1.83 -23.50
N GLU A 503 24.17 -1.83 -24.69
CA GLU A 503 25.41 -2.51 -25.14
C GLU A 503 26.75 -2.23 -24.39
N LYS A 504 26.74 -1.74 -23.14
CA LYS A 504 27.95 -1.65 -22.29
C LYS A 504 27.78 -2.36 -20.94
N LYS A 505 28.92 -2.76 -20.36
CA LYS A 505 29.16 -3.67 -19.19
C LYS A 505 28.41 -3.31 -17.87
N GLY A 506 27.09 -3.28 -17.85
CA GLY A 506 26.28 -3.26 -16.62
C GLY A 506 26.21 -4.64 -15.93
N LYS A 507 25.71 -4.68 -14.70
CA LYS A 507 25.47 -5.94 -13.98
C LYS A 507 24.36 -6.75 -14.66
N LYS A 508 24.60 -8.03 -14.93
CA LYS A 508 23.59 -8.94 -15.50
C LYS A 508 22.51 -9.35 -14.49
N THR A 509 22.89 -9.59 -13.23
CA THR A 509 21.98 -9.94 -12.13
C THR A 509 21.36 -8.69 -11.51
N ASN A 510 20.56 -7.98 -12.30
CA ASN A 510 19.88 -6.75 -11.90
C ASN A 510 18.42 -7.02 -11.48
N LYS A 511 17.73 -5.98 -11.00
CA LYS A 511 16.32 -6.06 -10.62
C LYS A 511 15.45 -6.63 -11.75
N ALA A 512 15.61 -6.13 -12.97
CA ALA A 512 14.82 -6.54 -14.13
C ALA A 512 14.93 -8.06 -14.43
N LEU A 513 16.13 -8.65 -14.31
CA LEU A 513 16.31 -10.09 -14.45
C LEU A 513 15.50 -10.84 -13.39
N TYR A 514 15.57 -10.45 -12.12
CA TYR A 514 14.85 -11.13 -11.05
C TYR A 514 13.34 -10.92 -11.12
N THR A 515 12.87 -9.74 -11.56
CA THR A 515 11.46 -9.50 -11.88
C THR A 515 10.97 -10.42 -13.00
N TRP A 516 11.77 -10.60 -14.06
CA TRP A 516 11.46 -11.55 -15.13
C TRP A 516 11.46 -12.99 -14.62
N MET A 517 12.50 -13.42 -13.88
CA MET A 517 12.59 -14.76 -13.30
C MET A 517 11.39 -15.05 -12.39
N LYS A 518 11.02 -14.12 -11.51
CA LYS A 518 9.85 -14.24 -10.64
C LYS A 518 8.58 -14.45 -11.45
N ARG A 519 8.37 -13.67 -12.52
CA ARG A 519 7.18 -13.82 -13.39
C ARG A 519 7.14 -15.18 -14.08
N GLU A 520 8.24 -15.60 -14.72
CA GLU A 520 8.30 -16.88 -15.44
C GLU A 520 8.15 -18.07 -14.48
N VAL A 521 8.88 -18.05 -13.35
CA VAL A 521 8.80 -19.10 -12.32
C VAL A 521 7.40 -19.15 -11.70
N LYS A 522 6.75 -18.00 -11.45
CA LYS A 522 5.36 -17.96 -10.95
C LYS A 522 4.38 -18.56 -11.96
N GLY A 523 4.57 -18.29 -13.25
CA GLY A 523 3.76 -18.89 -14.32
C GLY A 523 3.86 -20.41 -14.34
N LEU A 524 5.10 -20.94 -14.33
CA LEU A 524 5.37 -22.38 -14.27
C LEU A 524 4.82 -23.00 -12.97
N TYR A 525 5.04 -22.34 -11.84
CA TYR A 525 4.55 -22.77 -10.53
C TYR A 525 3.03 -22.98 -10.52
N GLY A 526 2.26 -22.02 -11.04
CA GLY A 526 0.80 -22.12 -11.12
C GLY A 526 0.34 -23.27 -12.02
N GLN A 527 0.97 -23.46 -13.19
CA GLN A 527 0.63 -24.54 -14.12
C GLN A 527 0.97 -25.92 -13.54
N SER A 528 2.16 -26.09 -12.97
CA SER A 528 2.58 -27.33 -12.31
C SER A 528 1.70 -27.64 -11.09
N PHE A 529 1.30 -26.62 -10.32
CA PHE A 529 0.36 -26.80 -9.21
C PHE A 529 -0.98 -27.32 -9.70
N GLN A 530 -1.55 -26.73 -10.76
CA GLN A 530 -2.82 -27.17 -11.31
C GLN A 530 -2.75 -28.63 -11.78
N LEU A 531 -1.67 -29.00 -12.49
CA LEU A 531 -1.43 -30.38 -12.91
C LEU A 531 -1.35 -31.33 -11.71
N ALA A 532 -0.57 -30.98 -10.68
CA ALA A 532 -0.46 -31.79 -9.47
C ALA A 532 -1.82 -31.98 -8.77
N PHE A 533 -2.59 -30.91 -8.66
CA PHE A 533 -3.91 -30.92 -8.04
C PHE A 533 -4.92 -31.75 -8.83
N ASP A 534 -4.93 -31.65 -10.16
CA ASP A 534 -5.82 -32.44 -11.02
C ASP A 534 -5.49 -33.94 -10.95
N VAL A 535 -4.20 -34.31 -10.90
CA VAL A 535 -3.79 -35.71 -10.70
C VAL A 535 -4.11 -36.19 -9.29
N ALA A 536 -3.93 -35.36 -8.27
CA ALA A 536 -4.33 -35.68 -6.90
C ALA A 536 -5.84 -35.89 -6.78
N ARG A 537 -6.66 -35.07 -7.45
CA ARG A 537 -8.12 -35.25 -7.51
C ARG A 537 -8.52 -36.55 -8.20
N LYS A 538 -7.83 -36.92 -9.29
CA LYS A 538 -8.02 -38.25 -9.90
C LYS A 538 -7.66 -39.37 -8.93
N ALA A 539 -6.57 -39.24 -8.17
CA ALA A 539 -6.21 -40.20 -7.13
C ALA A 539 -7.29 -40.29 -6.05
N GLU A 540 -7.82 -39.18 -5.55
CA GLU A 540 -8.92 -39.17 -4.58
C GLU A 540 -10.17 -39.89 -5.09
N ARG A 541 -10.56 -39.67 -6.36
CA ARG A 541 -11.66 -40.41 -6.99
C ARG A 541 -11.38 -41.91 -7.12
N ALA A 542 -10.15 -42.28 -7.49
CA ALA A 542 -9.72 -43.68 -7.55
C ALA A 542 -9.78 -44.34 -6.16
N LEU A 543 -9.39 -43.62 -5.11
CA LEU A 543 -9.50 -44.07 -3.71
C LEU A 543 -10.95 -44.32 -3.31
N GLN A 544 -11.83 -43.34 -3.55
CA GLN A 544 -13.27 -43.44 -3.28
C GLN A 544 -13.88 -44.64 -4.01
N HIS A 545 -13.50 -44.85 -5.28
CA HIS A 545 -13.97 -45.97 -6.07
C HIS A 545 -13.43 -47.32 -5.56
N GLU A 546 -12.13 -47.45 -5.28
CA GLU A 546 -11.54 -48.72 -4.82
C GLU A 546 -12.06 -49.14 -3.45
N LEU A 547 -12.16 -48.20 -2.50
CA LEU A 547 -12.68 -48.49 -1.16
C LEU A 547 -14.22 -48.53 -1.11
N GLY A 548 -14.88 -47.98 -2.12
CA GLY A 548 -16.33 -47.79 -2.28
C GLY A 548 -16.96 -46.95 -1.17
N ASP A 549 -16.25 -45.90 -0.77
CA ASP A 549 -16.72 -44.89 0.17
C ASP A 549 -16.53 -43.48 -0.44
N PRO A 550 -17.61 -42.83 -0.90
CA PRO A 550 -17.54 -41.50 -1.50
C PRO A 550 -17.32 -40.37 -0.46
N SER A 551 -17.41 -40.67 0.83
CA SER A 551 -17.20 -39.67 1.89
C SER A 551 -15.73 -39.34 2.14
N LEU A 552 -14.82 -40.19 1.66
CA LEU A 552 -13.36 -40.05 1.81
C LEU A 552 -12.84 -38.89 0.97
N ASN A 553 -12.73 -37.71 1.59
CA ASN A 553 -12.20 -36.50 0.99
C ASN A 553 -11.02 -35.99 1.82
N TYR A 554 -9.86 -35.82 1.18
CA TYR A 554 -8.61 -35.36 1.79
C TYR A 554 -8.15 -34.03 1.23
N LEU A 555 -8.52 -33.71 -0.02
CA LEU A 555 -8.06 -32.50 -0.70
C LEU A 555 -8.91 -31.28 -0.33
N GLN A 556 -8.24 -30.24 0.14
CA GLN A 556 -8.82 -28.95 0.52
C GLN A 556 -8.91 -27.99 -0.68
N PHE A 557 -9.69 -26.92 -0.52
CA PHE A 557 -9.74 -25.83 -1.49
C PHE A 557 -8.85 -24.67 -1.03
N GLY A 558 -8.33 -23.90 -2.00
CA GLY A 558 -7.59 -22.66 -1.70
C GLY A 558 -6.13 -22.87 -1.26
N TYR A 559 -5.46 -23.94 -1.70
CA TYR A 559 -4.03 -24.14 -1.39
C TYR A 559 -3.13 -22.96 -1.80
N LEU A 560 -3.44 -22.32 -2.93
CA LEU A 560 -2.74 -21.13 -3.43
C LEU A 560 -3.14 -19.82 -2.74
N ALA A 561 -4.09 -19.85 -1.80
CA ALA A 561 -4.50 -18.65 -1.08
C ALA A 561 -3.39 -18.17 -0.13
N GLY A 562 -3.10 -16.86 -0.16
CA GLY A 562 -2.11 -16.21 0.71
C GLY A 562 -1.01 -15.49 -0.07
N LYS A 563 0.20 -15.41 0.53
CA LYS A 563 1.36 -14.69 0.00
C LYS A 563 1.92 -15.40 -1.24
N GLU A 564 1.48 -14.96 -2.43
CA GLU A 564 2.00 -15.44 -3.73
C GLU A 564 1.86 -16.95 -3.97
N GLY A 565 0.96 -17.62 -3.23
CA GLY A 565 0.75 -19.06 -3.30
C GLY A 565 1.85 -19.91 -2.66
N LEU A 566 2.85 -19.32 -2.00
CA LEU A 566 3.94 -20.06 -1.35
C LEU A 566 3.42 -21.12 -0.37
N LEU A 567 4.13 -22.26 -0.30
CA LEU A 567 3.78 -23.45 0.48
C LEU A 567 2.53 -24.23 0.00
N ALA A 568 1.89 -23.85 -1.11
CA ALA A 568 0.76 -24.64 -1.63
C ALA A 568 1.17 -26.09 -1.97
N GLY A 569 2.38 -26.28 -2.50
CA GLY A 569 2.96 -27.60 -2.76
C GLY A 569 3.17 -28.42 -1.48
N ASP A 570 3.66 -27.82 -0.40
CA ASP A 570 3.85 -28.52 0.87
C ASP A 570 2.53 -28.99 1.50
N LYS A 571 1.51 -28.13 1.45
CA LYS A 571 0.17 -28.45 1.94
C LYS A 571 -0.47 -29.58 1.13
N LEU A 572 -0.43 -29.48 -0.21
CA LEU A 572 -0.95 -30.51 -1.09
C LEU A 572 -0.21 -31.84 -0.90
N PHE A 573 1.12 -31.80 -0.77
CA PHE A 573 1.94 -33.00 -0.53
C PHE A 573 1.55 -33.71 0.77
N LEU A 574 1.29 -32.96 1.84
CA LEU A 574 0.83 -33.53 3.11
C LEU A 574 -0.51 -34.24 2.96
N ASP A 575 -1.47 -33.63 2.26
CA ASP A 575 -2.79 -34.22 2.08
C ASP A 575 -2.75 -35.45 1.14
N ILE A 576 -1.90 -35.43 0.10
CA ILE A 576 -1.60 -36.62 -0.72
C ILE A 576 -1.05 -37.76 0.15
N LYS A 577 -0.12 -37.47 1.07
CA LYS A 577 0.44 -38.48 1.97
C LYS A 577 -0.56 -39.00 3.00
N ARG A 578 -1.45 -38.14 3.51
CA ARG A 578 -2.57 -38.58 4.36
C ARG A 578 -3.49 -39.53 3.62
N MET A 579 -3.82 -39.20 2.38
CA MET A 579 -4.64 -40.04 1.51
C MET A 579 -3.97 -41.40 1.23
N GLU A 580 -2.67 -41.42 0.97
CA GLU A 580 -1.88 -42.66 0.79
C GLU A 580 -1.88 -43.53 2.05
N MET A 581 -1.68 -42.95 3.23
CA MET A 581 -1.71 -43.69 4.49
C MET A 581 -3.11 -44.23 4.80
N ALA A 582 -4.15 -43.39 4.60
CA ALA A 582 -5.51 -43.83 4.81
C ALA A 582 -5.92 -44.98 3.89
N TYR A 583 -5.44 -45.00 2.64
CA TYR A 583 -5.63 -46.15 1.76
C TYR A 583 -5.03 -47.41 2.36
N ASN A 584 -3.78 -47.36 2.83
CA ASN A 584 -3.12 -48.54 3.41
C ASN A 584 -3.81 -49.04 4.69
N ASP A 585 -4.40 -48.13 5.48
CA ASP A 585 -5.10 -48.48 6.72
C ASP A 585 -6.50 -49.06 6.46
N ILE A 586 -7.24 -48.52 5.50
CA ILE A 586 -8.64 -48.90 5.21
C ILE A 586 -8.71 -50.08 4.23
N ASN A 587 -7.72 -50.21 3.33
CA ASN A 587 -7.67 -51.26 2.33
C ASN A 587 -7.40 -52.62 3.00
N ARG A 588 -8.49 -53.31 3.33
CA ARG A 588 -8.48 -54.68 3.84
C ARG A 588 -8.67 -55.68 2.71
N ARG A 589 -8.19 -56.90 2.95
CA ARG A 589 -8.42 -58.02 2.03
C ARG A 589 -9.89 -58.45 2.08
N GLU A 590 -10.55 -58.40 0.94
CA GLU A 590 -11.93 -58.88 0.74
C GLU A 590 -11.94 -60.37 0.36
N TYR A 591 -13.08 -61.04 0.50
CA TYR A 591 -13.23 -62.43 0.06
C TYR A 591 -13.26 -62.48 -1.46
N GLU A 592 -12.35 -63.23 -2.06
CA GLU A 592 -12.26 -63.42 -3.51
C GLU A 592 -13.05 -64.68 -3.90
N LEU A 593 -14.15 -64.50 -4.64
CA LEU A 593 -15.11 -65.56 -4.97
C LEU A 593 -15.28 -65.67 -6.50
N VAL A 594 -15.62 -66.86 -6.96
CA VAL A 594 -15.92 -67.14 -8.37
C VAL A 594 -17.28 -67.81 -8.46
N LYS A 595 -18.19 -67.23 -9.22
CA LYS A 595 -19.49 -67.84 -9.53
C LYS A 595 -19.62 -68.08 -11.03
N HIS A 596 -20.00 -69.30 -11.38
CA HIS A 596 -20.32 -69.70 -12.75
C HIS A 596 -21.83 -69.65 -12.93
N ILE A 597 -22.28 -68.80 -13.84
CA ILE A 597 -23.69 -68.48 -14.01
C ILE A 597 -24.12 -68.98 -15.38
N SER A 598 -24.92 -70.04 -15.39
CA SER A 598 -25.52 -70.62 -16.59
C SER A 598 -26.76 -69.80 -16.97
N LEU A 599 -26.76 -69.26 -18.19
CA LEU A 599 -27.91 -68.54 -18.73
C LEU A 599 -29.13 -69.45 -18.81
N ARG A 600 -28.93 -70.72 -19.20
CA ARG A 600 -29.98 -71.75 -19.21
C ARG A 600 -30.66 -71.96 -17.86
N GLN A 601 -29.96 -71.74 -16.75
CA GLN A 601 -30.52 -71.86 -15.40
C GLN A 601 -31.13 -70.56 -14.89
N VAL A 602 -30.49 -69.42 -15.14
CA VAL A 602 -30.96 -68.13 -14.61
C VAL A 602 -32.13 -67.58 -15.42
N ASP A 603 -32.00 -67.56 -16.74
CA ASP A 603 -33.03 -67.08 -17.66
C ASP A 603 -33.00 -67.90 -18.97
N PRO A 604 -33.71 -69.04 -19.01
CA PRO A 604 -33.75 -69.87 -20.21
C PRO A 604 -34.41 -69.19 -21.41
N LEU A 605 -35.31 -68.23 -21.19
CA LEU A 605 -35.97 -67.51 -22.29
C LEU A 605 -34.98 -66.56 -22.96
N ALA A 606 -34.12 -65.90 -22.19
CA ALA A 606 -33.02 -65.11 -22.74
C ALA A 606 -32.07 -65.95 -23.61
N LEU A 607 -31.82 -67.21 -23.25
CA LEU A 607 -31.02 -68.12 -24.08
C LEU A 607 -31.72 -68.43 -25.43
N LEU A 608 -33.02 -68.71 -25.42
CA LEU A 608 -33.78 -68.91 -26.66
C LEU A 608 -33.81 -67.64 -27.53
N GLN A 609 -33.99 -66.48 -26.90
CA GLN A 609 -33.96 -65.18 -27.57
C GLN A 609 -32.60 -64.94 -28.24
N LEU A 610 -31.50 -65.28 -27.56
CA LEU A 610 -30.14 -65.18 -28.11
C LEU A 610 -29.96 -66.07 -29.34
N ARG A 611 -30.47 -67.31 -29.31
CA ARG A 611 -30.39 -68.23 -30.47
C ARG A 611 -31.21 -67.71 -31.65
N ALA A 612 -32.41 -67.21 -31.40
CA ALA A 612 -33.34 -66.80 -32.44
C ALA A 612 -32.99 -65.43 -33.07
N THR A 613 -32.54 -64.46 -32.28
CA THR A 613 -32.30 -63.07 -32.74
C THR A 613 -30.83 -62.67 -32.76
N GLY A 614 -29.95 -63.45 -32.14
CA GLY A 614 -28.57 -63.05 -31.91
C GLY A 614 -28.37 -62.08 -30.75
N ALA A 615 -29.40 -61.66 -30.02
CA ALA A 615 -29.25 -60.78 -28.86
C ALA A 615 -30.20 -61.14 -27.70
N CYS A 616 -29.75 -60.93 -26.46
CA CYS A 616 -30.60 -61.06 -25.29
C CYS A 616 -30.14 -60.19 -24.13
N GLU A 617 -31.02 -59.99 -23.15
CA GLU A 617 -30.69 -59.35 -21.88
C GLU A 617 -30.93 -60.33 -20.73
N VAL A 618 -30.03 -60.32 -19.74
CA VAL A 618 -30.14 -61.14 -18.54
C VAL A 618 -29.86 -60.32 -17.31
N THR A 619 -30.65 -60.55 -16.26
CA THR A 619 -30.44 -59.94 -14.95
C THR A 619 -29.91 -60.97 -13.96
N LEU A 620 -28.85 -60.60 -13.24
CA LEU A 620 -28.25 -61.33 -12.15
C LEU A 620 -28.75 -60.73 -10.83
N PRO A 621 -29.73 -61.35 -10.16
CA PRO A 621 -30.31 -60.80 -8.94
C PRO A 621 -29.45 -61.10 -7.71
N GLU A 622 -29.76 -60.48 -6.56
CA GLU A 622 -28.96 -60.62 -5.34
C GLU A 622 -28.99 -62.04 -4.77
N GLU A 623 -30.17 -62.67 -4.80
CA GLU A 623 -30.40 -64.02 -4.29
C GLU A 623 -29.53 -65.08 -4.96
N LEU A 624 -29.13 -64.85 -6.22
CA LEU A 624 -28.23 -65.74 -6.96
C LEU A 624 -26.88 -65.87 -6.24
N PHE A 625 -26.40 -64.80 -5.60
CA PHE A 625 -25.16 -64.80 -4.83
C PHE A 625 -25.38 -65.21 -3.37
N ASP A 626 -26.57 -64.99 -2.82
CA ASP A 626 -26.94 -65.46 -1.47
C ASP A 626 -27.02 -66.98 -1.38
N MET A 627 -27.34 -67.66 -2.48
CA MET A 627 -27.31 -69.14 -2.54
C MET A 627 -25.92 -69.74 -2.25
N ASP A 628 -24.84 -69.02 -2.57
CA ASP A 628 -23.46 -69.50 -2.33
C ASP A 628 -22.90 -68.99 -0.99
N GLY A 629 -23.28 -67.78 -0.59
CA GLY A 629 -22.76 -67.11 0.60
C GLY A 629 -23.78 -66.11 1.16
N PRO A 630 -24.76 -66.59 1.94
CA PRO A 630 -25.75 -65.72 2.56
C PRO A 630 -25.08 -64.82 3.60
N GLY A 631 -25.48 -63.55 3.67
CA GLY A 631 -24.89 -62.57 4.59
C GLY A 631 -23.64 -61.85 4.07
N HIS A 632 -23.15 -62.20 2.88
CA HIS A 632 -22.14 -61.39 2.21
C HIS A 632 -22.76 -60.10 1.63
N TYR A 633 -22.12 -58.96 1.86
CA TYR A 633 -22.48 -57.66 1.28
C TYR A 633 -21.27 -57.06 0.53
N PHE A 634 -21.47 -55.89 -0.06
CA PHE A 634 -20.44 -55.17 -0.81
C PHE A 634 -19.81 -56.02 -1.93
N ARG A 635 -20.68 -56.71 -2.69
CA ARG A 635 -20.27 -57.62 -3.75
C ARG A 635 -19.89 -56.85 -5.02
N ARG A 636 -18.61 -56.84 -5.37
CA ARG A 636 -18.08 -56.08 -6.50
C ARG A 636 -17.34 -56.96 -7.48
N ILE A 637 -17.60 -56.79 -8.77
CA ILE A 637 -16.98 -57.55 -9.84
C ILE A 637 -15.49 -57.21 -9.90
N LYS A 638 -14.66 -58.23 -10.00
CA LYS A 638 -13.23 -58.10 -10.31
C LYS A 638 -12.98 -58.31 -11.80
N THR A 639 -13.58 -59.35 -12.38
CA THR A 639 -13.52 -59.66 -13.82
C THR A 639 -14.72 -60.51 -14.22
N VAL A 640 -15.17 -60.40 -15.47
CA VAL A 640 -16.13 -61.33 -16.09
C VAL A 640 -15.48 -61.98 -17.29
N ALA A 641 -15.67 -63.29 -17.43
CA ALA A 641 -15.33 -64.03 -18.64
C ALA A 641 -16.55 -64.81 -19.14
N VAL A 642 -16.61 -65.11 -20.43
CA VAL A 642 -17.74 -65.76 -21.08
C VAL A 642 -17.29 -67.07 -21.72
N SER A 643 -18.08 -68.13 -21.50
CA SER A 643 -17.99 -69.37 -22.26
C SER A 643 -19.28 -69.64 -23.01
N ILE A 644 -19.19 -69.92 -24.32
CA ILE A 644 -20.34 -70.27 -25.18
C ILE A 644 -20.07 -71.64 -25.81
N PRO A 645 -20.49 -72.74 -25.18
CA PRO A 645 -20.34 -74.06 -25.76
C PRO A 645 -21.30 -74.22 -26.95
N CYS A 646 -20.75 -74.21 -28.16
CA CYS A 646 -21.44 -74.30 -29.44
C CYS A 646 -20.64 -75.14 -30.44
N VAL A 647 -21.25 -75.50 -31.58
CA VAL A 647 -20.59 -76.23 -32.66
C VAL A 647 -20.12 -75.23 -33.71
N THR A 648 -18.80 -75.10 -33.83
CA THR A 648 -18.15 -74.18 -34.77
C THR A 648 -17.22 -74.93 -35.73
N GLY A 649 -17.04 -74.39 -36.93
CA GLY A 649 -16.06 -74.92 -37.89
C GLY A 649 -14.61 -74.59 -37.50
N PRO A 650 -13.61 -75.30 -38.04
CA PRO A 650 -12.20 -74.95 -37.84
C PRO A 650 -11.94 -73.50 -38.24
N TYR A 651 -11.20 -72.76 -37.40
CA TYR A 651 -10.86 -71.35 -37.58
C TYR A 651 -12.04 -70.35 -37.55
N ALA A 652 -13.25 -70.78 -37.18
CA ALA A 652 -14.37 -69.87 -36.94
C ALA A 652 -14.28 -69.26 -35.52
N SER A 653 -14.41 -67.94 -35.42
CA SER A 653 -14.45 -67.22 -34.14
C SER A 653 -15.87 -67.17 -33.56
N VAL A 654 -15.95 -67.15 -32.23
CA VAL A 654 -17.21 -66.96 -31.50
C VAL A 654 -17.20 -65.55 -30.93
N ASN A 655 -17.64 -64.59 -31.75
CA ASN A 655 -17.70 -63.19 -31.37
C ASN A 655 -19.02 -62.84 -30.70
N CYS A 656 -18.99 -62.64 -29.39
CA CYS A 656 -20.12 -62.19 -28.60
C CYS A 656 -19.72 -60.92 -27.85
N THR A 657 -20.48 -59.85 -28.03
CA THR A 657 -20.34 -58.62 -27.27
C THR A 657 -21.15 -58.73 -25.98
N LEU A 658 -20.47 -58.70 -24.84
CA LEU A 658 -21.08 -58.62 -23.52
C LEU A 658 -21.02 -57.17 -23.03
N THR A 659 -22.17 -56.57 -22.73
CA THR A 659 -22.29 -55.18 -22.26
C THR A 659 -22.97 -55.14 -20.90
N LEU A 660 -22.40 -54.39 -19.95
CA LEU A 660 -23.02 -54.13 -18.66
C LEU A 660 -23.97 -52.94 -18.78
N LEU A 661 -25.28 -53.18 -18.60
CA LEU A 661 -26.31 -52.14 -18.70
C LEU A 661 -26.55 -51.43 -17.36
N LYS A 662 -26.58 -52.20 -16.28
CA LYS A 662 -26.84 -51.71 -14.92
C LYS A 662 -26.06 -52.56 -13.93
N SER A 663 -25.52 -51.95 -12.88
CA SER A 663 -25.03 -52.70 -11.72
C SER A 663 -25.40 -52.04 -10.40
N SER A 664 -25.42 -52.82 -9.31
CA SER A 664 -25.76 -52.37 -7.97
C SER A 664 -24.94 -53.10 -6.92
N VAL A 665 -24.51 -52.36 -5.89
CA VAL A 665 -23.74 -52.88 -4.75
C VAL A 665 -24.51 -52.60 -3.47
N ARG A 666 -24.77 -53.63 -2.65
CA ARG A 666 -25.23 -53.44 -1.27
C ARG A 666 -24.07 -52.91 -0.41
N THR A 667 -24.14 -51.67 0.05
CA THR A 667 -23.10 -51.00 0.85
C THR A 667 -23.26 -51.21 2.36
N SER A 668 -24.48 -51.48 2.83
CA SER A 668 -24.79 -51.68 4.25
C SER A 668 -24.74 -53.16 4.67
N SER A 669 -24.28 -53.40 5.89
CA SER A 669 -24.26 -54.73 6.53
C SER A 669 -25.53 -55.04 7.35
N GLY A 670 -26.50 -54.11 7.44
CA GLY A 670 -27.73 -54.31 8.22
C GLY A 670 -28.97 -54.61 7.37
N PRO A 671 -29.96 -55.38 7.87
CA PRO A 671 -31.29 -55.43 7.28
C PRO A 671 -31.95 -54.04 7.38
N GLY A 672 -32.80 -53.70 6.40
CA GLY A 672 -33.50 -52.42 6.32
C GLY A 672 -34.65 -52.34 7.30
N ALA A 673 -35.39 -51.23 7.29
CA ALA A 673 -36.53 -51.05 8.19
C ALA A 673 -37.67 -52.04 7.84
N GLU A 674 -37.84 -52.38 6.57
CA GLU A 674 -38.86 -53.31 6.07
C GLU A 674 -38.29 -54.72 5.77
N GLY A 675 -37.01 -54.96 6.10
CA GLY A 675 -36.36 -56.26 6.00
C GLY A 675 -35.18 -56.34 5.01
N TYR A 676 -34.89 -57.55 4.52
CA TYR A 676 -33.71 -57.81 3.67
C TYR A 676 -33.84 -57.25 2.26
N VAL A 677 -35.05 -57.37 1.68
CA VAL A 677 -35.35 -56.99 0.30
C VAL A 677 -35.16 -55.48 0.10
N ARG A 678 -34.77 -55.09 -1.12
CA ARG A 678 -34.59 -53.70 -1.52
C ARG A 678 -35.91 -52.92 -1.49
N GLU A 679 -35.91 -51.76 -0.84
CA GLU A 679 -37.09 -50.91 -0.58
C GLU A 679 -37.36 -49.89 -1.71
N GLY A 680 -36.94 -50.20 -2.95
CA GLY A 680 -37.09 -49.33 -4.12
C GLY A 680 -35.78 -48.69 -4.62
N PRO A 681 -35.85 -47.74 -5.57
CA PRO A 681 -34.68 -47.15 -6.21
C PRO A 681 -33.84 -46.28 -5.26
N ASP A 682 -34.46 -45.61 -4.28
CA ASP A 682 -33.82 -44.65 -3.36
C ASP A 682 -33.26 -45.29 -2.06
N ASP A 683 -33.18 -46.62 -2.01
CA ASP A 683 -32.65 -47.36 -0.86
C ASP A 683 -31.15 -47.09 -0.66
N THR A 684 -30.81 -46.36 0.41
CA THR A 684 -29.43 -45.93 0.72
C THR A 684 -28.48 -47.08 1.03
N ARG A 685 -29.02 -48.29 1.28
CA ARG A 685 -28.21 -49.51 1.45
C ARG A 685 -27.62 -50.00 0.14
N PHE A 686 -28.07 -49.49 -1.01
CA PHE A 686 -27.60 -49.86 -2.33
C PHE A 686 -26.97 -48.66 -3.04
N SER A 687 -25.86 -48.92 -3.74
CA SER A 687 -25.23 -47.98 -4.66
C SER A 687 -25.43 -48.47 -6.09
N ASP A 688 -26.36 -47.84 -6.79
CA ASP A 688 -26.65 -48.14 -8.20
C ASP A 688 -25.70 -47.39 -9.13
N HIS A 689 -25.14 -48.12 -10.08
CA HIS A 689 -24.30 -47.59 -11.15
C HIS A 689 -24.99 -47.83 -12.50
N PHE A 690 -25.43 -46.74 -13.11
CA PHE A 690 -26.03 -46.69 -14.45
C PHE A 690 -25.06 -46.14 -15.52
N GLY A 691 -23.81 -45.86 -15.12
CA GLY A 691 -22.85 -45.07 -15.90
C GLY A 691 -21.97 -45.87 -16.86
N SER A 692 -21.64 -45.23 -17.99
CA SER A 692 -20.80 -45.67 -19.14
C SER A 692 -20.93 -47.16 -19.49
N LEU A 693 -21.72 -47.48 -20.53
CA LEU A 693 -21.79 -48.82 -21.12
C LEU A 693 -20.37 -49.37 -21.37
N GLN A 694 -19.90 -50.23 -20.48
CA GLN A 694 -18.68 -50.99 -20.68
C GLN A 694 -19.04 -52.25 -21.43
N SER A 695 -18.18 -52.67 -22.35
CA SER A 695 -18.35 -53.91 -23.10
C SER A 695 -17.04 -54.64 -23.27
N ILE A 696 -17.14 -55.96 -23.39
CA ILE A 696 -16.06 -56.83 -23.85
C ILE A 696 -16.56 -57.60 -25.07
N VAL A 697 -15.64 -58.09 -25.89
CA VAL A 697 -15.96 -58.93 -27.04
C VAL A 697 -15.14 -60.21 -26.95
N THR A 698 -15.82 -61.35 -27.05
CA THR A 698 -15.14 -62.66 -27.10
C THR A 698 -14.55 -62.91 -28.49
N SER A 699 -13.47 -63.69 -28.54
CA SER A 699 -12.88 -64.22 -29.77
C SER A 699 -13.06 -65.74 -29.86
N SER A 700 -12.76 -66.47 -28.78
CA SER A 700 -12.95 -67.92 -28.71
C SER A 700 -14.20 -68.32 -27.94
N ALA A 701 -14.68 -67.45 -27.05
CA ALA A 701 -15.76 -67.73 -26.10
C ALA A 701 -15.51 -69.02 -25.29
N GLN A 702 -14.26 -69.26 -24.89
CA GLN A 702 -13.86 -70.31 -23.95
C GLN A 702 -13.17 -69.67 -22.76
N ASN A 703 -13.92 -69.39 -21.69
CA ASN A 703 -13.48 -68.64 -20.52
C ASN A 703 -12.77 -67.33 -20.92
N ASP A 704 -13.36 -66.62 -21.88
CA ASP A 704 -12.79 -65.47 -22.55
C ASP A 704 -13.23 -64.17 -21.85
N SER A 705 -12.26 -63.39 -21.36
CA SER A 705 -12.50 -62.11 -20.67
C SER A 705 -12.54 -60.91 -21.63
N GLY A 706 -12.32 -61.13 -22.92
CA GLY A 706 -12.18 -60.08 -23.94
C GLY A 706 -10.85 -59.35 -23.92
N LEU A 707 -9.88 -59.81 -23.13
CA LEU A 707 -8.49 -59.36 -23.12
C LEU A 707 -7.59 -60.47 -23.65
N PHE A 708 -6.51 -60.11 -24.37
CA PHE A 708 -5.51 -61.10 -24.80
C PHE A 708 -4.84 -61.82 -23.62
N GLU A 709 -4.54 -61.07 -22.56
CA GLU A 709 -4.02 -61.60 -21.30
C GLU A 709 -4.72 -60.90 -20.13
N THR A 710 -5.29 -61.69 -19.21
CA THR A 710 -5.96 -61.13 -18.02
C THR A 710 -4.95 -61.01 -16.88
N ASN A 711 -4.34 -59.83 -16.74
CA ASN A 711 -3.37 -59.55 -15.69
C ASN A 711 -3.98 -58.75 -14.53
N LEU A 712 -4.13 -59.38 -13.36
CA LEU A 712 -4.66 -58.73 -12.15
C LEU A 712 -3.74 -57.61 -11.61
N ARG A 713 -2.46 -57.58 -12.01
CA ARG A 713 -1.46 -56.58 -11.61
C ARG A 713 -1.35 -55.40 -12.59
N ASP A 714 -2.16 -55.35 -13.65
CA ASP A 714 -2.23 -54.15 -14.50
C ASP A 714 -2.61 -52.94 -13.63
N GLU A 715 -1.99 -51.80 -13.90
CA GLU A 715 -2.26 -50.54 -13.23
C GLU A 715 -3.62 -49.96 -13.68
N ARG A 716 -4.16 -50.41 -14.81
CA ARG A 716 -5.51 -50.05 -15.28
C ARG A 716 -6.56 -50.96 -14.66
N TYR A 717 -7.77 -50.43 -14.51
CA TYR A 717 -8.92 -51.24 -14.14
C TYR A 717 -9.26 -52.23 -15.25
N LEU A 718 -9.57 -53.47 -14.86
CA LEU A 718 -10.06 -54.50 -15.77
C LEU A 718 -11.51 -54.17 -16.18
N PRO A 719 -11.99 -54.72 -17.31
CA PRO A 719 -13.39 -54.53 -17.71
C PRO A 719 -14.34 -54.94 -16.58
N PHE A 720 -15.31 -54.07 -16.28
CA PHE A 720 -16.31 -54.22 -15.22
C PHE A 720 -15.76 -54.21 -13.78
N GLU A 721 -14.46 -53.97 -13.59
CA GLU A 721 -13.84 -53.95 -12.27
C GLU A 721 -14.47 -52.87 -11.39
N GLY A 722 -14.90 -53.26 -10.19
CA GLY A 722 -15.54 -52.38 -9.22
C GLY A 722 -17.04 -52.21 -9.41
N SER A 723 -17.64 -52.72 -10.50
CA SER A 723 -19.09 -52.72 -10.73
C SER A 723 -19.81 -53.67 -9.77
N GLY A 724 -21.10 -53.47 -9.54
CA GLY A 724 -21.87 -54.35 -8.66
C GLY A 724 -22.13 -55.75 -9.21
N ALA A 725 -22.10 -56.76 -8.34
CA ALA A 725 -22.42 -58.13 -8.72
C ALA A 725 -23.90 -58.27 -9.15
N ILE A 726 -24.80 -57.54 -8.48
CA ILE A 726 -26.20 -57.42 -8.89
C ILE A 726 -26.20 -56.59 -10.17
N SER A 727 -26.57 -57.18 -11.30
CA SER A 727 -26.28 -56.57 -12.59
C SER A 727 -27.20 -57.04 -13.71
N THR A 728 -27.38 -56.18 -14.72
CA THR A 728 -28.10 -56.50 -15.95
C THR A 728 -27.14 -56.42 -17.13
N TRP A 729 -27.10 -57.48 -17.94
CA TRP A 729 -26.17 -57.66 -19.04
C TRP A 729 -26.91 -57.81 -20.36
N ARG A 730 -26.32 -57.28 -21.43
CA ARG A 730 -26.74 -57.53 -22.80
C ARG A 730 -25.69 -58.37 -23.50
N LEU A 731 -26.12 -59.46 -24.12
CA LEU A 731 -25.30 -60.28 -25.00
C LEU A 731 -25.73 -60.05 -26.44
N GLN A 732 -24.77 -59.87 -27.33
CA GLN A 732 -25.03 -59.62 -28.75
C GLN A 732 -24.03 -60.37 -29.63
N LEU A 733 -24.55 -61.19 -30.51
CA LEU A 733 -23.88 -61.91 -31.58
C LEU A 733 -24.11 -61.16 -32.92
N PRO A 734 -23.21 -61.30 -33.90
CA PRO A 734 -23.41 -60.73 -35.24
C PRO A 734 -24.68 -61.29 -35.91
N SER A 735 -25.68 -60.45 -36.17
CA SER A 735 -26.97 -60.88 -36.75
C SER A 735 -26.99 -60.89 -38.28
N GLU A 736 -26.29 -59.96 -38.93
CA GLU A 736 -26.30 -59.83 -40.40
C GLU A 736 -25.53 -60.95 -41.11
N VAL A 737 -24.40 -61.38 -40.52
CA VAL A 737 -23.53 -62.43 -41.08
C VAL A 737 -23.10 -63.38 -39.96
N PRO A 738 -23.94 -64.37 -39.59
CA PRO A 738 -23.60 -65.34 -38.55
C PRO A 738 -22.40 -66.20 -38.98
N GLN A 739 -21.38 -66.28 -38.12
CA GLN A 739 -20.15 -67.05 -38.39
C GLN A 739 -20.30 -68.56 -38.10
N PHE A 740 -21.32 -68.93 -37.34
CA PHE A 740 -21.69 -70.30 -37.01
C PHE A 740 -23.19 -70.38 -36.73
N ASP A 741 -23.73 -71.59 -36.62
CA ASP A 741 -25.14 -71.81 -36.34
C ASP A 741 -25.45 -71.59 -34.85
N TYR A 742 -26.25 -70.55 -34.55
CA TYR A 742 -26.61 -70.18 -33.18
C TYR A 742 -27.52 -71.21 -32.49
N ASP A 743 -28.22 -72.07 -33.24
CA ASP A 743 -29.03 -73.13 -32.63
C ASP A 743 -28.17 -74.16 -31.90
N THR A 744 -26.89 -74.26 -32.28
CA THR A 744 -25.92 -75.15 -31.64
C THR A 744 -25.42 -74.65 -30.27
N ILE A 745 -25.75 -73.40 -29.88
CA ILE A 745 -25.35 -72.83 -28.58
C ILE A 745 -26.08 -73.57 -27.46
N SER A 746 -25.41 -74.48 -26.77
CA SER A 746 -26.03 -75.27 -25.70
C SER A 746 -26.35 -74.44 -24.44
N ASP A 747 -25.49 -73.49 -24.09
CA ASP A 747 -25.62 -72.58 -22.95
C ASP A 747 -24.73 -71.35 -23.15
N VAL A 748 -24.88 -70.34 -22.30
CA VAL A 748 -23.90 -69.27 -22.11
C VAL A 748 -23.55 -69.20 -20.64
N ILE A 749 -22.26 -69.30 -20.33
CA ILE A 749 -21.76 -69.31 -18.97
C ILE A 749 -21.00 -68.02 -18.70
N LEU A 750 -21.49 -67.22 -17.76
CA LEU A 750 -20.76 -66.07 -17.23
C LEU A 750 -19.90 -66.53 -16.04
N HIS A 751 -18.59 -66.39 -16.18
CA HIS A 751 -17.62 -66.63 -15.11
C HIS A 751 -17.37 -65.30 -14.38
N VAL A 752 -18.17 -65.03 -13.37
CA VAL A 752 -18.08 -63.78 -12.59
C VAL A 752 -17.13 -63.99 -11.42
N ARG A 753 -15.98 -63.32 -11.45
CA ARG A 753 -15.09 -63.21 -10.30
C ARG A 753 -15.43 -61.93 -9.56
N TYR A 754 -15.72 -62.02 -8.27
CA TYR A 754 -16.14 -60.87 -7.47
C TYR A 754 -15.51 -60.90 -6.08
N THR A 755 -15.45 -59.74 -5.45
CA THR A 755 -15.07 -59.60 -4.05
C THR A 755 -16.29 -59.38 -3.18
N ALA A 756 -16.24 -59.77 -1.91
CA ALA A 756 -17.32 -59.57 -0.95
C ALA A 756 -16.82 -59.36 0.49
N ARG A 757 -17.69 -58.83 1.36
CA ARG A 757 -17.45 -58.61 2.79
C ARG A 757 -18.47 -59.37 3.64
N GLU A 758 -18.05 -59.79 4.83
CA GLU A 758 -18.91 -60.47 5.81
C GLU A 758 -19.83 -59.50 6.55
N GLY A 759 -21.15 -59.68 6.42
CA GLY A 759 -22.18 -58.84 7.05
C GLY A 759 -22.64 -59.32 8.42
N GLY A 760 -22.19 -60.49 8.87
CA GLY A 760 -22.53 -61.06 10.17
C GLY A 760 -23.88 -61.77 10.22
N GLU A 761 -24.18 -62.37 11.38
CA GLU A 761 -25.29 -63.32 11.54
C GLU A 761 -26.68 -62.71 11.27
N LEU A 762 -26.86 -61.43 11.60
CA LEU A 762 -28.13 -60.74 11.38
C LEU A 762 -28.46 -60.60 9.89
N LEU A 763 -27.47 -60.22 9.07
CA LEU A 763 -27.68 -60.11 7.63
C LEU A 763 -27.85 -61.50 7.00
N ARG A 764 -27.07 -62.47 7.47
CA ARG A 764 -27.15 -63.86 7.01
C ARG A 764 -28.53 -64.46 7.21
N SER A 765 -29.04 -64.45 8.44
CA SER A 765 -30.37 -64.99 8.77
C SER A 765 -31.50 -64.30 8.00
N SER A 766 -31.39 -62.98 7.80
CA SER A 766 -32.34 -62.20 7.00
C SER A 766 -32.28 -62.58 5.50
N ALA A 767 -31.08 -62.79 4.95
CA ALA A 767 -30.89 -63.23 3.57
C ALA A 767 -31.42 -64.65 3.35
N GLU A 768 -31.13 -65.58 4.27
CA GLU A 768 -31.62 -66.97 4.21
C GLU A 768 -33.15 -67.01 4.26
N THR A 769 -33.77 -66.24 5.15
CA THR A 769 -35.23 -66.13 5.25
C THR A 769 -35.82 -65.60 3.94
N SER A 770 -35.28 -64.51 3.40
CA SER A 770 -35.75 -63.94 2.13
C SER A 770 -35.56 -64.91 0.96
N LEU A 771 -34.47 -65.69 0.95
CA LEU A 771 -34.20 -66.68 -0.10
C LEU A 771 -35.24 -67.80 -0.03
N ILE A 772 -35.54 -68.32 1.16
CA ILE A 772 -36.58 -69.35 1.35
C ILE A 772 -37.96 -68.83 0.89
N THR A 773 -38.36 -67.63 1.29
CA THR A 773 -39.63 -67.04 0.84
C THR A 773 -39.70 -66.87 -0.68
N ARG A 774 -38.59 -66.48 -1.34
CA ARG A 774 -38.53 -66.40 -2.82
C ARG A 774 -38.60 -67.78 -3.48
N ILE A 775 -38.02 -68.78 -2.83
CA ILE A 775 -38.04 -70.17 -3.29
C ILE A 775 -39.49 -70.72 -3.25
N GLU A 776 -40.19 -70.47 -2.15
CA GLU A 776 -41.61 -70.82 -1.98
C GLU A 776 -42.51 -70.13 -3.03
N ALA A 777 -42.19 -68.88 -3.35
CA ALA A 777 -42.92 -68.09 -4.35
C ALA A 777 -42.56 -68.39 -5.82
N ALA A 778 -41.67 -69.34 -6.12
CA ALA A 778 -41.12 -69.59 -7.47
C ALA A 778 -40.43 -68.36 -8.12
N GLN A 779 -39.90 -67.44 -7.31
CA GLN A 779 -39.28 -66.18 -7.76
C GLN A 779 -37.75 -66.16 -7.65
N ALA A 780 -37.14 -67.17 -7.02
CA ALA A 780 -35.69 -67.27 -6.91
C ALA A 780 -35.02 -67.63 -8.26
N ALA A 781 -33.77 -67.17 -8.45
CA ALA A 781 -32.98 -67.54 -9.62
C ALA A 781 -32.77 -69.07 -9.68
N GLY A 782 -32.95 -69.65 -10.87
CA GLY A 782 -32.85 -71.10 -11.05
C GLY A 782 -34.13 -71.89 -10.80
N MET A 783 -35.28 -71.22 -10.57
CA MET A 783 -36.62 -71.83 -10.43
C MET A 783 -37.33 -72.12 -11.76
N VAL A 784 -36.65 -71.89 -12.88
CA VAL A 784 -37.20 -72.09 -14.23
C VAL A 784 -36.29 -73.03 -15.01
N ARG A 785 -36.88 -74.03 -15.69
CA ARG A 785 -36.16 -75.10 -16.37
C ARG A 785 -36.70 -75.25 -17.78
N LEU A 786 -35.81 -75.08 -18.74
CA LEU A 786 -36.10 -75.26 -20.16
C LEU A 786 -35.75 -76.65 -20.64
N PHE A 787 -36.76 -77.46 -20.94
CA PHE A 787 -36.60 -78.75 -21.57
C PHE A 787 -36.61 -78.58 -23.08
N SER A 788 -35.50 -78.97 -23.74
CA SER A 788 -35.50 -79.12 -25.19
C SER A 788 -36.00 -80.51 -25.56
N ILE A 789 -37.19 -80.62 -26.13
CA ILE A 789 -37.82 -81.92 -26.38
C ILE A 789 -37.01 -82.74 -27.38
N ARG A 790 -36.54 -82.11 -28.45
CA ARG A 790 -35.70 -82.74 -29.47
C ARG A 790 -34.39 -83.33 -28.93
N HIS A 791 -33.73 -82.62 -28.01
CA HIS A 791 -32.40 -83.01 -27.52
C HIS A 791 -32.43 -83.83 -26.22
N GLU A 792 -33.32 -83.51 -25.29
CA GLU A 792 -33.43 -84.20 -23.99
C GLU A 792 -34.35 -85.41 -24.05
N PHE A 793 -35.34 -85.41 -24.97
CA PHE A 793 -36.30 -86.49 -25.15
C PHE A 793 -36.37 -86.99 -26.61
N PRO A 794 -35.24 -87.41 -27.21
CA PRO A 794 -35.16 -87.72 -28.64
C PRO A 794 -36.13 -88.85 -29.07
N ASN A 795 -36.38 -89.83 -28.20
CA ASN A 795 -37.32 -90.92 -28.46
C ASN A 795 -38.77 -90.41 -28.51
N ALA A 796 -39.16 -89.57 -27.55
CA ALA A 796 -40.50 -88.96 -27.52
C ALA A 796 -40.70 -88.03 -28.72
N TRP A 797 -39.68 -87.26 -29.09
CA TRP A 797 -39.69 -86.39 -30.26
C TRP A 797 -39.85 -87.16 -31.57
N ALA A 798 -39.10 -88.25 -31.77
CA ALA A 798 -39.23 -89.09 -32.96
C ALA A 798 -40.61 -89.76 -33.06
N SER A 799 -41.17 -90.22 -31.93
CA SER A 799 -42.54 -90.75 -31.85
C SER A 799 -43.58 -89.68 -32.24
N PHE A 800 -43.43 -88.47 -31.71
CA PHE A 800 -44.31 -87.34 -32.02
C PHE A 800 -44.29 -86.97 -33.52
N LYS A 801 -43.10 -86.87 -34.13
CA LYS A 801 -42.93 -86.55 -35.56
C LYS A 801 -43.45 -87.64 -36.50
N SER A 802 -43.45 -88.90 -36.07
CA SER A 802 -43.89 -90.04 -36.89
C SER A 802 -45.39 -90.33 -36.83
N THR A 803 -46.13 -89.65 -35.96
CA THR A 803 -47.58 -89.83 -35.79
C THR A 803 -48.35 -89.25 -36.98
N ALA A 804 -49.19 -90.05 -37.65
CA ALA A 804 -50.00 -89.58 -38.78
C ALA A 804 -51.24 -88.82 -38.30
N ILE A 805 -51.32 -87.51 -38.56
CA ILE A 805 -52.47 -86.67 -38.20
C ILE A 805 -53.53 -86.77 -39.33
N THR A 806 -54.65 -87.43 -39.06
CA THR A 806 -55.84 -87.44 -39.95
C THR A 806 -56.74 -86.24 -39.65
N THR A 807 -57.78 -85.96 -40.48
CA THR A 807 -58.66 -84.79 -40.29
C THR A 807 -59.33 -84.79 -38.92
N GLY A 808 -58.91 -83.88 -38.03
CA GLY A 808 -59.36 -83.81 -36.63
C GLY A 808 -58.58 -84.67 -35.63
N GLY A 809 -57.54 -85.39 -36.08
CA GLY A 809 -56.61 -86.13 -35.22
C GLY A 809 -55.63 -85.22 -34.49
N LYS A 810 -55.03 -85.72 -33.41
CA LYS A 810 -54.03 -85.02 -32.61
C LYS A 810 -52.76 -85.89 -32.51
N ALA A 811 -51.58 -85.27 -32.55
CA ALA A 811 -50.31 -85.96 -32.32
C ALA A 811 -49.94 -85.93 -30.84
N GLU A 812 -49.62 -87.11 -30.27
CA GLU A 812 -49.31 -87.27 -28.84
C GLU A 812 -47.80 -87.11 -28.58
N LEU A 813 -47.46 -86.31 -27.58
CA LEU A 813 -46.13 -86.16 -27.01
C LEU A 813 -46.15 -86.58 -25.54
N GLU A 814 -45.53 -87.71 -25.24
CA GLU A 814 -45.39 -88.24 -23.88
C GLU A 814 -44.02 -87.90 -23.29
N LEU A 815 -44.00 -87.17 -22.17
CA LEU A 815 -42.78 -86.71 -21.50
C LEU A 815 -42.69 -87.24 -20.06
N ASN A 816 -41.50 -87.73 -19.70
CA ASN A 816 -41.18 -88.19 -18.36
C ASN A 816 -40.18 -87.22 -17.68
N LEU A 817 -40.70 -86.24 -16.96
CA LEU A 817 -39.92 -85.29 -16.16
C LEU A 817 -39.44 -85.96 -14.87
N ARG A 818 -38.11 -86.05 -14.65
CA ARG A 818 -37.48 -86.69 -13.49
C ARG A 818 -36.80 -85.65 -12.61
N SER A 819 -36.61 -85.95 -11.32
CA SER A 819 -35.87 -85.09 -10.38
C SER A 819 -34.45 -84.76 -10.87
N GLU A 820 -33.81 -85.70 -11.56
CA GLU A 820 -32.47 -85.57 -12.14
C GLU A 820 -32.36 -84.47 -13.21
N HIS A 821 -33.49 -84.05 -13.80
CA HIS A 821 -33.48 -82.99 -14.81
C HIS A 821 -33.43 -81.57 -14.21
N TYR A 822 -33.60 -81.44 -12.89
CA TYR A 822 -33.61 -80.16 -12.17
C TYR A 822 -32.27 -79.91 -11.46
N PRO A 823 -31.95 -78.65 -11.09
CA PRO A 823 -30.72 -78.33 -10.35
C PRO A 823 -30.61 -79.08 -9.01
N PHE A 824 -29.39 -79.47 -8.62
CA PHE A 824 -29.17 -80.26 -7.41
C PHE A 824 -29.78 -79.64 -6.13
N TRP A 825 -29.64 -78.32 -5.96
CA TRP A 825 -30.17 -77.61 -4.79
C TRP A 825 -31.72 -77.66 -4.67
N SER A 826 -32.41 -77.98 -5.77
CA SER A 826 -33.87 -78.11 -5.80
C SER A 826 -34.37 -79.49 -5.37
N MET A 827 -33.48 -80.47 -5.18
CA MET A 827 -33.86 -81.81 -4.72
C MET A 827 -34.57 -81.72 -3.36
N GLY A 828 -35.74 -82.34 -3.26
CA GLY A 828 -36.61 -82.26 -2.07
C GLY A 828 -37.50 -81.01 -2.00
N ARG A 829 -37.34 -80.05 -2.94
CA ARG A 829 -38.10 -78.80 -3.04
C ARG A 829 -38.95 -78.72 -4.33
N LEU A 830 -39.18 -79.83 -5.03
CA LEU A 830 -39.98 -79.88 -6.27
C LEU A 830 -41.43 -80.24 -5.92
N LYS A 831 -42.20 -79.27 -5.42
CA LYS A 831 -43.51 -79.55 -4.76
C LYS A 831 -44.73 -79.06 -5.53
N GLY A 832 -44.58 -78.04 -6.36
CA GLY A 832 -45.67 -77.54 -7.21
C GLY A 832 -45.15 -76.86 -8.46
N ILE A 833 -46.03 -76.68 -9.44
CA ILE A 833 -45.76 -75.94 -10.68
C ILE A 833 -46.47 -74.60 -10.61
N GLU A 834 -45.73 -73.52 -10.88
CA GLU A 834 -46.32 -72.19 -11.01
C GLU A 834 -46.75 -71.92 -12.44
N ARG A 835 -45.89 -72.22 -13.41
CA ARG A 835 -46.10 -71.88 -14.82
C ARG A 835 -45.46 -72.91 -15.73
N VAL A 836 -46.13 -73.20 -16.85
CA VAL A 836 -45.55 -73.99 -17.95
C VAL A 836 -45.77 -73.27 -19.26
N ASP A 837 -44.68 -72.90 -19.91
CA ASP A 837 -44.70 -72.24 -21.21
C ASP A 837 -44.27 -73.26 -22.27
N VAL A 838 -45.02 -73.35 -23.37
CA VAL A 838 -44.67 -74.17 -24.53
C VAL A 838 -44.22 -73.23 -25.63
N ILE A 839 -43.04 -73.49 -26.18
CA ILE A 839 -42.43 -72.67 -27.23
C ILE A 839 -42.10 -73.58 -28.41
N ALA A 840 -42.54 -73.23 -29.60
CA ALA A 840 -42.36 -74.01 -30.81
C ALA A 840 -41.76 -73.17 -31.93
N ARG A 841 -40.81 -73.77 -32.67
CA ARG A 841 -40.36 -73.25 -33.97
C ARG A 841 -41.15 -73.96 -35.06
N THR A 842 -41.93 -73.21 -35.82
CA THR A 842 -42.80 -73.75 -36.87
C THR A 842 -43.17 -72.68 -37.89
N GLU A 843 -43.51 -73.09 -39.10
CA GLU A 843 -44.05 -72.22 -40.15
C GLU A 843 -45.55 -71.93 -39.96
N ASN A 844 -46.22 -72.67 -39.06
CA ASN A 844 -47.64 -72.46 -38.77
C ASN A 844 -47.84 -71.16 -37.97
N THR A 845 -48.99 -70.50 -38.17
CA THR A 845 -49.32 -69.24 -37.47
C THR A 845 -49.92 -69.44 -36.08
N THR A 846 -50.53 -70.61 -35.83
CA THR A 846 -51.09 -70.99 -34.53
C THR A 846 -50.94 -72.50 -34.33
N VAL A 847 -50.79 -72.93 -33.07
CA VAL A 847 -50.72 -74.35 -32.69
C VAL A 847 -51.60 -74.57 -31.47
N LYS A 848 -52.44 -75.60 -31.47
CA LYS A 848 -53.34 -75.92 -30.36
C LYS A 848 -52.79 -77.07 -29.53
N VAL A 849 -52.86 -76.91 -28.20
CA VAL A 849 -52.33 -77.86 -27.22
C VAL A 849 -53.44 -78.31 -26.27
N TRP A 850 -53.47 -79.62 -26.01
CA TRP A 850 -54.34 -80.24 -25.01
C TRP A 850 -53.50 -81.12 -24.06
N ARG A 851 -53.90 -81.21 -22.78
CA ARG A 851 -53.38 -82.25 -21.88
C ARG A 851 -54.35 -83.42 -21.84
N ASP A 852 -53.86 -84.64 -22.09
CA ASP A 852 -54.69 -85.85 -22.11
C ASP A 852 -55.98 -85.67 -22.94
N ASN A 853 -57.11 -86.21 -22.48
CA ASN A 853 -58.42 -86.02 -23.12
C ASN A 853 -59.17 -84.77 -22.62
N SER A 854 -58.47 -83.75 -22.12
CA SER A 854 -59.08 -82.51 -21.62
C SER A 854 -59.87 -81.80 -22.74
N PRO A 855 -61.09 -81.30 -22.46
CA PRO A 855 -61.84 -80.47 -23.40
C PRO A 855 -61.26 -79.05 -23.52
N GLN A 856 -60.40 -78.64 -22.59
CA GLN A 856 -59.80 -77.31 -22.56
C GLN A 856 -58.59 -77.24 -23.49
N THR A 857 -58.58 -76.24 -24.37
CA THR A 857 -57.54 -76.05 -25.38
C THR A 857 -56.74 -74.81 -25.04
N ASP A 858 -55.42 -74.90 -25.10
CA ASP A 858 -54.54 -73.74 -25.08
C ASP A 858 -54.02 -73.48 -26.50
N GLU A 859 -53.87 -72.22 -26.88
CA GLU A 859 -53.38 -71.82 -28.20
C GLU A 859 -51.99 -71.18 -28.06
N LEU A 860 -51.02 -71.66 -28.83
CA LEU A 860 -49.73 -71.00 -29.04
C LEU A 860 -49.95 -69.99 -30.16
N GLY A 861 -49.86 -68.71 -29.81
CA GLY A 861 -50.01 -67.58 -30.73
C GLY A 861 -48.68 -66.90 -31.02
N ASP A 862 -48.74 -65.80 -31.76
CA ASP A 862 -47.61 -64.92 -32.08
C ASP A 862 -47.22 -64.05 -30.86
N ASP A 863 -47.24 -64.63 -29.66
CA ASP A 863 -46.76 -63.98 -28.45
C ASP A 863 -45.24 -64.03 -28.46
N SER A 864 -44.65 -62.89 -28.82
CA SER A 864 -43.31 -62.75 -29.35
C SER A 864 -42.21 -63.08 -28.33
N VAL A 865 -41.83 -64.35 -28.21
CA VAL A 865 -40.46 -64.72 -27.81
C VAL A 865 -39.64 -64.83 -29.09
N ALA A 866 -39.14 -63.68 -29.58
CA ALA A 866 -38.18 -63.64 -30.68
C ALA A 866 -38.62 -64.31 -32.00
N GLY A 867 -39.91 -64.24 -32.34
CA GLY A 867 -40.46 -64.85 -33.57
C GLY A 867 -40.71 -66.36 -33.48
N LEU A 868 -40.65 -66.93 -32.27
CA LEU A 868 -41.13 -68.29 -31.98
C LEU A 868 -42.59 -68.23 -31.50
N LEU A 869 -43.40 -69.23 -31.87
CA LEU A 869 -44.74 -69.37 -31.29
C LEU A 869 -44.61 -69.77 -29.82
N ALA A 870 -45.26 -69.02 -28.94
CA ALA A 870 -45.25 -69.29 -27.52
C ALA A 870 -46.67 -69.26 -26.94
N GLY A 871 -46.88 -70.00 -25.86
CA GLY A 871 -48.12 -69.96 -25.11
C GLY A 871 -47.98 -70.61 -23.73
N THR A 872 -48.67 -70.04 -22.76
CA THR A 872 -48.69 -70.53 -21.37
C THR A 872 -49.84 -71.49 -21.20
N LEU A 873 -49.58 -72.71 -20.72
CA LEU A 873 -50.64 -73.68 -20.46
C LEU A 873 -51.60 -73.16 -19.37
N SER A 874 -52.89 -73.41 -19.52
CA SER A 874 -53.88 -73.12 -18.48
C SER A 874 -53.78 -74.12 -17.33
N GLU A 875 -54.33 -73.80 -16.15
CA GLU A 875 -54.23 -74.69 -14.97
C GLU A 875 -54.69 -76.13 -15.25
N ALA A 876 -55.71 -76.32 -16.10
CA ALA A 876 -56.21 -77.63 -16.48
C ALA A 876 -55.23 -78.46 -17.34
N ASN A 877 -54.32 -77.78 -18.04
CA ASN A 877 -53.36 -78.39 -18.96
C ASN A 877 -51.90 -78.38 -18.45
N ARG A 878 -51.62 -77.75 -17.30
CA ARG A 878 -50.32 -77.84 -16.61
C ARG A 878 -50.20 -79.17 -15.86
N PRO A 879 -49.00 -79.76 -15.69
CA PRO A 879 -48.80 -80.94 -14.85
C PRO A 879 -49.07 -80.63 -13.37
N ASP A 880 -49.46 -81.64 -12.58
CA ASP A 880 -49.76 -81.46 -11.14
C ASP A 880 -48.48 -81.39 -10.29
N SER A 881 -47.35 -81.87 -10.82
CA SER A 881 -46.05 -81.93 -10.17
C SER A 881 -44.93 -81.65 -11.19
N PRO A 882 -43.82 -80.99 -10.79
CA PRO A 882 -42.64 -80.84 -11.64
C PRO A 882 -42.03 -82.18 -12.09
N ILE A 883 -42.29 -83.25 -11.32
CA ILE A 883 -41.82 -84.60 -11.62
C ILE A 883 -43.03 -85.48 -11.97
N THR A 884 -42.92 -86.20 -13.08
CA THR A 884 -43.89 -87.23 -13.50
C THR A 884 -43.42 -88.61 -13.06
N THR A 885 -44.34 -89.50 -12.70
CA THR A 885 -44.03 -90.90 -12.39
C THR A 885 -44.31 -91.79 -13.60
N GLU A 886 -43.71 -92.99 -13.68
CA GLU A 886 -43.92 -93.91 -14.82
C GLU A 886 -45.39 -94.32 -15.03
N GLY A 887 -46.25 -94.13 -14.02
CA GLY A 887 -47.70 -94.34 -14.12
C GLY A 887 -48.52 -93.09 -14.47
N ASN A 888 -47.91 -91.90 -14.54
CA ASN A 888 -48.57 -90.64 -14.87
C ASN A 888 -47.60 -89.69 -15.63
N PRO A 889 -47.24 -90.01 -16.88
CA PRO A 889 -46.41 -89.16 -17.72
C PRO A 889 -47.15 -87.89 -18.15
N LEU A 890 -46.40 -86.84 -18.50
CA LEU A 890 -46.98 -85.63 -19.09
C LEU A 890 -47.32 -85.89 -20.55
N LYS A 891 -48.61 -86.04 -20.86
CA LYS A 891 -49.11 -86.24 -22.22
C LYS A 891 -49.70 -84.95 -22.78
N LEU A 892 -49.00 -84.36 -23.75
CA LEU A 892 -49.46 -83.20 -24.50
C LEU A 892 -49.86 -83.61 -25.91
N LEU A 893 -51.03 -83.21 -26.35
CA LEU A 893 -51.56 -83.47 -27.69
C LEU A 893 -51.53 -82.17 -28.49
N PHE A 894 -51.06 -82.24 -29.74
CA PHE A 894 -50.95 -81.10 -30.65
C PHE A 894 -51.78 -81.34 -31.92
N ASP A 895 -52.33 -80.27 -32.50
CA ASP A 895 -53.06 -80.33 -33.78
C ASP A 895 -52.13 -80.45 -34.99
N VAL A 896 -50.85 -80.14 -34.81
CA VAL A 896 -49.79 -80.24 -35.82
C VAL A 896 -48.55 -80.91 -35.23
N ASN A 897 -47.80 -81.62 -36.07
CA ASN A 897 -46.48 -82.20 -35.73
C ASN A 897 -45.39 -81.81 -36.75
N SER A 898 -45.63 -80.79 -37.57
CA SER A 898 -44.67 -80.26 -38.55
C SER A 898 -43.59 -79.36 -37.94
N MET A 899 -43.63 -79.09 -36.63
CA MET A 899 -42.67 -78.22 -35.92
C MET A 899 -41.21 -78.70 -36.09
N ASP A 900 -40.28 -77.76 -36.20
CA ASP A 900 -38.84 -78.00 -36.33
C ASP A 900 -38.17 -78.23 -34.97
N ASP A 901 -38.62 -77.47 -33.96
CA ASP A 901 -38.19 -77.61 -32.58
C ASP A 901 -39.30 -77.26 -31.60
N LEU A 902 -39.24 -77.88 -30.42
CA LEU A 902 -40.21 -77.72 -29.33
C LEU A 902 -39.48 -77.66 -27.99
N TRP A 903 -39.85 -76.65 -27.19
CA TRP A 903 -39.33 -76.43 -25.85
C TRP A 903 -40.47 -76.31 -24.83
N LEU A 904 -40.22 -76.84 -23.64
CA LEU A 904 -41.11 -76.74 -22.49
C LEU A 904 -40.38 -75.99 -21.37
N VAL A 905 -40.88 -74.84 -20.96
CA VAL A 905 -40.33 -74.04 -19.87
C VAL A 905 -41.19 -74.28 -18.64
N VAL A 906 -40.63 -74.91 -17.60
CA VAL A 906 -41.35 -75.22 -16.36
C VAL A 906 -40.81 -74.34 -15.24
N ALA A 907 -41.66 -73.51 -14.65
CA ALA A 907 -41.39 -72.80 -13.41
C ALA A 907 -42.03 -73.54 -12.23
N TRP A 908 -41.23 -73.85 -11.19
CA TRP A 908 -41.69 -74.64 -10.03
C TRP A 908 -41.54 -73.88 -8.71
N LYS A 909 -42.32 -74.31 -7.72
CA LYS A 909 -42.30 -73.81 -6.34
C LYS A 909 -41.53 -74.76 -5.42
N GLY A 910 -40.72 -74.17 -4.54
CA GLY A 910 -40.25 -74.80 -3.31
C GLY A 910 -41.37 -74.91 -2.27
N GLU A 911 -41.32 -75.90 -1.38
CA GLU A 911 -42.09 -75.84 -0.12
C GLU A 911 -41.33 -75.06 0.94
#